data_AF-A0A8J3JQM0-F1
#
_entry.id   AF-A0A8J3JQM0-F1
#
_cell.length_a   1.000
_cell.length_b   1.000
_cell.length_c   1.000
_cell.angle_alpha   90.00
_cell.angle_beta   90.00
_cell.angle_gamma   90.00
#
_symmetry.space_group_name_H-M   'P 1'
#
loop_
_entity.id
_entity.type
_entity.pdbx_description
1 polymer ?
#
loop_
_entity_poly.entity_id
_entity_poly.type
_entity_poly.pdbx_seq_one_letter_code
_entity_poly.pdbx_strand_id
1 'polypeptide(L)'
;MAVSGLPAEAAPPNAPVITEPVADGAMVSAADVHMESAPFSDPDGDQHLCSEWEITTGGERVWASGCTGGVLRYHIHLGDGVFENSHTGRKDLIPEKDYQLRVRYKSSSGDDEWSDWSERPFRTAQEKKPLPGASQWVVKQDGYKVEEVAGGFQLPVNIAMAPGHALDASKPMFYVTELYGKIKVVKGDYSVGTYEDDLLNFDPTGAFPGSGEMGVTGLVIEPESGDLFASMVYKDGGNFYPKVVRFHSTDGGKTAATKKTIIDLDDEPQSASHQISNLSIGPDGKLYVHMGDGMEPARARDMNSYRGKVLRMNLDGSAPSDNPFYKASDGIDSHDYIYAYGFRNPFGGAWRASDKQLYEVENGGGANDRFARVTRGTDYGWDGDVGDTKKNALYTWEDTVAPVNIAFTEPSVHHASGFPEDKWGHGFVTTSGPTYATGPQTDGKRIVDFGFNADGSVTAPKTLIEYNGSGKTTVAGIASGPDGLYFSGLYADSGTDPTKSGAKIYRVRYAPTQSTSGVTIYGDRDFKGSFQALGAGVHDASKGGLGSVGGDKMSSLKVGPGYRVVICQDDSAAGRTNALNLGLCRYYGPGQHQYVGADLNDKTSLVTVMSAAAKNGSGVTAYRDADFEGADQPLGVGGYEVSAGELPDVDDATSSLKIDPGYQAVVCQHDRAAGVNSGQVGPCRFYDAGEHVTLGDSFSDNIHLIAVGGPAVTMFSEAGLKGNSQRYTPGIYEAVRGQFSVVGNDAITSFRVEAGYRVLICNNDSKFAKNKGDLGPCRQYREGVHNLQGTPVDNTASLITVLAGPSNGARMTVYRDRDFKGVSNKYGIGVYGATELGPVGNDKISSLKVAADHRAVVCRHDHTKPDVNVSPCRYFAAGDHKYTGADLNDDISLVAVAK
;
A
#
# COMPACT_ATOMS: atom_id res chain seq x y z
N MET A 1 68.27 29.38 32.65
CA MET A 1 67.43 29.92 31.56
C MET A 1 67.62 29.01 30.36
N ALA A 2 66.67 28.10 30.13
CA ALA A 2 66.61 27.31 28.91
C ALA A 2 65.64 28.01 27.96
N VAL A 3 66.06 28.22 26.72
CA VAL A 3 65.26 28.83 25.66
C VAL A 3 64.17 27.84 25.27
N SER A 4 62.91 28.24 25.45
CA SER A 4 61.70 27.51 25.07
C SER A 4 61.60 27.40 23.55
N GLY A 5 61.17 26.23 23.07
CA GLY A 5 61.13 25.82 21.67
C GLY A 5 60.30 26.73 20.76
N LEU A 6 60.67 26.68 19.48
CA LEU A 6 59.95 27.27 18.36
C LEU A 6 58.51 26.72 18.29
N PRO A 7 57.49 27.53 17.93
CA PRO A 7 56.14 27.05 17.70
C PRO A 7 56.11 26.04 16.54
N ALA A 8 55.26 25.01 16.66
CA ALA A 8 55.00 24.06 15.59
C ALA A 8 54.47 24.82 14.35
N GLU A 9 54.91 24.40 13.17
CA GLU A 9 54.44 24.93 11.88
C GLU A 9 52.97 24.52 11.70
N ALA A 10 52.10 25.48 11.37
CA ALA A 10 50.66 25.25 11.19
C ALA A 10 50.42 24.26 10.03
N ALA A 11 49.51 23.30 10.23
CA ALA A 11 49.26 22.24 9.27
C ALA A 11 47.79 22.27 8.81
N PRO A 12 47.50 22.13 7.50
CA PRO A 12 46.13 22.18 7.01
C PRO A 12 45.30 21.00 7.56
N PRO A 13 43.96 21.17 7.65
CA PRO A 13 43.09 20.11 8.12
C PRO A 13 43.11 18.89 7.21
N ASN A 14 42.80 17.72 7.77
CA ASN A 14 42.71 16.48 6.99
C ASN A 14 41.55 16.57 5.99
N ALA A 15 41.74 15.95 4.81
CA ALA A 15 40.71 15.86 3.81
C ALA A 15 39.47 15.11 4.34
N PRO A 16 38.25 15.63 4.12
CA PRO A 16 37.02 15.05 4.64
C PRO A 16 36.67 13.71 4.01
N VAL A 17 36.40 12.67 4.80
CA VAL A 17 35.85 11.43 4.25
C VAL A 17 34.38 11.64 3.89
N ILE A 18 34.03 11.52 2.60
CA ILE A 18 32.63 11.56 2.14
C ILE A 18 31.92 10.29 2.60
N THR A 19 30.94 10.43 3.48
CA THR A 19 30.08 9.35 3.96
C THR A 19 28.83 9.20 3.10
N GLU A 20 28.36 10.28 2.47
CA GLU A 20 27.26 10.27 1.50
C GLU A 20 27.58 11.11 0.26
N PRO A 21 27.44 10.57 -0.96
CA PRO A 21 26.93 9.24 -1.30
C PRO A 21 27.78 8.07 -0.76
N VAL A 22 27.11 7.02 -0.26
CA VAL A 22 27.73 5.87 0.45
C VAL A 22 28.89 5.15 -0.27
N ALA A 23 28.92 5.18 -1.59
CA ALA A 23 29.92 4.49 -2.40
C ALA A 23 30.10 5.13 -3.77
N ASP A 24 31.23 4.83 -4.42
CA ASP A 24 31.52 5.28 -5.79
C ASP A 24 30.46 4.75 -6.77
N GLY A 25 29.88 5.65 -7.56
CA GLY A 25 28.82 5.33 -8.52
C GLY A 25 27.45 5.09 -7.88
N ALA A 26 27.26 5.44 -6.61
CA ALA A 26 25.97 5.34 -5.94
C ALA A 26 24.86 6.02 -6.75
N MET A 27 23.71 5.35 -6.84
CA MET A 27 22.51 5.86 -7.48
C MET A 27 21.75 6.76 -6.51
N VAL A 28 21.63 8.04 -6.82
CA VAL A 28 21.00 9.04 -5.94
C VAL A 28 19.89 9.80 -6.65
N SER A 29 18.95 10.41 -5.92
CA SER A 29 17.87 11.19 -6.53
C SER A 29 18.42 12.46 -7.18
N ALA A 30 17.98 12.78 -8.41
CA ALA A 30 18.30 14.04 -9.07
C ALA A 30 17.79 15.27 -8.31
N ALA A 31 16.70 15.12 -7.56
CA ALA A 31 16.03 16.19 -6.81
C ALA A 31 16.46 16.28 -5.35
N ASP A 32 17.11 15.24 -4.81
CA ASP A 32 17.44 15.12 -3.39
C ASP A 32 18.73 14.31 -3.21
N VAL A 33 19.86 14.96 -3.49
CA VAL A 33 21.18 14.37 -3.30
C VAL A 33 21.60 14.59 -1.84
N HIS A 34 21.64 13.51 -1.08
CA HIS A 34 22.17 13.50 0.27
C HIS A 34 23.70 13.61 0.20
N MET A 35 24.27 14.69 0.75
CA MET A 35 25.72 14.96 0.72
C MET A 35 26.22 15.13 2.15
N GLU A 36 27.05 14.20 2.60
CA GLU A 36 27.55 14.15 3.97
C GLU A 36 29.03 13.76 4.03
N SER A 37 29.74 14.30 5.02
CA SER A 37 31.13 13.99 5.31
C SER A 37 31.37 13.74 6.79
N ALA A 38 32.38 12.93 7.08
CA ALA A 38 32.80 12.58 8.43
C ALA A 38 33.26 13.83 9.23
N PRO A 39 33.21 13.78 10.58
CA PRO A 39 33.62 14.90 11.41
C PRO A 39 35.02 15.45 11.09
N PHE A 40 35.19 16.75 11.29
CA PHE A 40 36.44 17.48 11.03
C PHE A 40 37.59 16.93 11.89
N SER A 41 38.76 16.84 11.29
CA SER A 41 39.98 16.38 11.94
C SER A 41 41.13 17.26 11.49
N ASP A 42 41.88 17.77 12.46
CA ASP A 42 43.02 18.66 12.23
C ASP A 42 44.23 18.18 13.04
N PRO A 43 45.43 18.07 12.43
CA PRO A 43 46.65 17.64 13.12
C PRO A 43 47.10 18.54 14.27
N ASP A 44 46.85 19.85 14.23
CA ASP A 44 47.30 20.80 15.26
C ASP A 44 46.18 21.26 16.21
N GLY A 45 44.94 20.80 15.95
CA GLY A 45 43.81 20.89 16.86
C GLY A 45 42.93 22.13 16.66
N ASP A 46 43.06 22.79 15.51
CA ASP A 46 42.21 23.91 15.13
C ASP A 46 40.73 23.54 14.98
N GLN A 47 39.85 24.55 14.96
CA GLN A 47 38.40 24.33 14.85
C GLN A 47 37.92 24.35 13.41
N HIS A 48 36.89 23.56 13.11
CA HIS A 48 36.21 23.60 11.81
C HIS A 48 35.48 24.93 11.62
N LEU A 49 35.99 25.77 10.72
CA LEU A 49 35.39 27.07 10.40
C LEU A 49 34.18 26.90 9.47
N CYS A 50 34.39 26.27 8.32
CA CYS A 50 33.39 26.02 7.30
C CYS A 50 33.84 24.94 6.32
N SER A 51 32.92 24.52 5.45
CA SER A 51 33.19 23.55 4.38
C SER A 51 32.80 24.11 3.02
N GLU A 52 33.47 23.66 1.97
CA GLU A 52 33.11 24.00 0.59
C GLU A 52 32.68 22.74 -0.13
N TRP A 53 31.57 22.83 -0.87
CA TRP A 53 30.95 21.70 -1.55
C TRP A 53 30.73 22.02 -3.02
N GLU A 54 31.05 21.07 -3.90
CA GLU A 54 30.86 21.22 -5.34
C GLU A 54 30.30 19.94 -5.97
N ILE A 55 29.47 20.10 -7.00
CA ILE A 55 29.09 19.01 -7.90
C ILE A 55 29.55 19.37 -9.32
N THR A 56 30.23 18.43 -9.98
CA THR A 56 30.68 18.58 -11.36
C THR A 56 30.14 17.46 -12.26
N THR A 57 30.06 17.71 -13.56
CA THR A 57 29.77 16.69 -14.59
C THR A 57 30.55 17.00 -15.86
N GLY A 58 31.21 16.00 -16.44
CA GLY A 58 32.07 16.22 -17.62
C GLY A 58 33.21 17.25 -17.39
N GLY A 59 33.64 17.43 -16.13
CA GLY A 59 34.64 18.44 -15.74
C GLY A 59 34.09 19.86 -15.56
N GLU A 60 32.80 20.09 -15.81
CA GLU A 60 32.12 21.36 -15.57
C GLU A 60 31.51 21.39 -14.17
N ARG A 61 31.77 22.45 -13.39
CA ARG A 61 31.06 22.68 -12.12
C ARG A 61 29.63 23.13 -12.39
N VAL A 62 28.66 22.44 -11.80
CA VAL A 62 27.24 22.65 -12.07
C VAL A 62 26.44 23.04 -10.83
N TRP A 63 27.00 22.83 -9.65
CA TRP A 63 26.45 23.29 -8.39
C TRP A 63 27.58 23.53 -7.40
N ALA A 64 27.45 24.57 -6.56
CA ALA A 64 28.41 24.87 -5.53
C ALA A 64 27.75 25.50 -4.28
N SER A 65 28.32 25.22 -3.11
CA SER A 65 28.06 25.97 -1.87
C SER A 65 29.38 26.38 -1.24
N GLY A 66 29.57 27.70 -1.11
CA GLY A 66 30.81 28.29 -0.61
C GLY A 66 30.81 28.45 0.92
N CYS A 67 31.89 28.04 1.57
CA CYS A 67 32.19 28.22 3.00
C CYS A 67 30.95 28.16 3.92
N THR A 68 30.30 27.00 3.94
CA THR A 68 29.06 26.73 4.68
C THR A 68 29.37 26.43 6.15
N GLY A 69 28.74 27.15 7.07
CA GLY A 69 28.93 27.03 8.53
C GLY A 69 27.81 26.29 9.26
N GLY A 70 27.94 26.11 10.58
CA GLY A 70 26.92 25.47 11.42
C GLY A 70 26.75 23.97 11.16
N VAL A 71 25.51 23.48 11.16
CA VAL A 71 25.20 22.07 10.86
C VAL A 71 25.52 21.69 9.41
N LEU A 72 25.54 22.67 8.51
CA LEU A 72 25.78 22.47 7.08
C LEU A 72 27.25 22.21 6.72
N ARG A 73 28.14 22.24 7.72
CA ARG A 73 29.56 21.86 7.57
C ARG A 73 29.74 20.38 7.25
N TYR A 74 28.87 19.53 7.77
CA TYR A 74 28.99 18.08 7.61
C TYR A 74 27.94 17.50 6.68
N HIS A 75 26.85 18.21 6.46
CA HIS A 75 25.71 17.72 5.70
C HIS A 75 25.04 18.87 4.97
N ILE A 76 25.00 18.80 3.64
CA ILE A 76 24.38 19.82 2.80
C ILE A 76 23.35 19.23 1.83
N HIS A 77 22.37 20.03 1.42
CA HIS A 77 21.40 19.69 0.37
C HIS A 77 21.55 20.61 -0.84
N LEU A 78 21.02 20.21 -1.99
CA LEU A 78 21.04 21.02 -3.23
C LEU A 78 20.43 22.42 -3.07
N GLY A 79 19.50 22.60 -2.12
CA GLY A 79 18.90 23.90 -1.81
C GLY A 79 19.82 24.88 -1.08
N ASP A 80 20.94 24.40 -0.50
CA ASP A 80 21.89 25.20 0.29
C ASP A 80 23.04 25.76 -0.56
N GLY A 81 23.00 25.53 -1.87
CA GLY A 81 23.97 26.03 -2.84
C GLY A 81 23.30 26.59 -4.08
N VAL A 82 24.12 26.93 -5.07
CA VAL A 82 23.68 27.58 -6.30
C VAL A 82 24.04 26.71 -7.49
N PHE A 83 23.07 26.46 -8.37
CA PHE A 83 23.34 25.83 -9.66
C PHE A 83 24.00 26.81 -10.63
N GLU A 84 25.07 26.37 -11.26
CA GLU A 84 25.93 27.17 -12.13
C GLU A 84 26.01 26.57 -13.53
N ASN A 85 26.53 27.36 -14.47
CA ASN A 85 26.84 26.95 -15.84
C ASN A 85 25.69 26.21 -16.54
N SER A 86 25.90 25.00 -17.07
CA SER A 86 24.87 24.20 -17.76
C SER A 86 23.62 23.88 -16.93
N HIS A 87 23.66 24.12 -15.61
CA HIS A 87 22.53 23.92 -14.69
C HIS A 87 21.97 25.24 -14.13
N THR A 88 22.42 26.40 -14.59
CA THR A 88 21.93 27.72 -14.15
C THR A 88 20.40 27.79 -14.19
N GLY A 89 19.79 28.15 -13.05
CA GLY A 89 18.34 28.30 -12.91
C GLY A 89 17.57 27.01 -12.61
N ARG A 90 18.24 25.85 -12.51
CA ARG A 90 17.62 24.61 -12.02
C ARG A 90 17.48 24.59 -10.50
N LYS A 91 16.73 23.61 -10.00
CA LYS A 91 16.60 23.27 -8.57
C LYS A 91 17.07 21.86 -8.25
N ASP A 92 17.49 21.13 -9.27
CA ASP A 92 17.76 19.71 -9.32
C ASP A 92 18.84 19.41 -10.37
N LEU A 93 19.51 18.28 -10.21
CA LEU A 93 20.42 17.74 -11.22
C LEU A 93 19.63 17.13 -12.38
N ILE A 94 20.30 16.88 -13.51
CA ILE A 94 19.69 16.20 -14.65
C ILE A 94 19.63 14.69 -14.32
N PRO A 95 18.46 14.03 -14.45
CA PRO A 95 18.35 12.58 -14.24
C PRO A 95 19.21 11.75 -15.19
N GLU A 96 19.50 10.51 -14.81
CA GLU A 96 20.27 9.53 -15.59
C GLU A 96 21.68 10.00 -16.03
N LYS A 97 22.30 10.89 -15.26
CA LYS A 97 23.58 11.51 -15.61
C LYS A 97 24.63 11.29 -14.52
N ASP A 98 25.89 11.16 -14.94
CA ASP A 98 27.02 10.98 -14.04
C ASP A 98 27.54 12.32 -13.52
N TYR A 99 27.81 12.36 -12.22
CA TYR A 99 28.29 13.53 -11.48
C TYR A 99 29.42 13.15 -10.53
N GLN A 100 30.13 14.16 -10.06
CA GLN A 100 31.16 14.03 -9.04
C GLN A 100 30.92 15.07 -7.94
N LEU A 101 30.69 14.59 -6.72
CA LEU A 101 30.65 15.41 -5.51
C LEU A 101 32.08 15.67 -5.04
N ARG A 102 32.37 16.88 -4.58
CA ARG A 102 33.63 17.22 -3.90
C ARG A 102 33.39 18.05 -2.66
N VAL A 103 34.15 17.79 -1.61
CA VAL A 103 34.13 18.58 -0.37
C VAL A 103 35.55 18.80 0.19
N ARG A 104 35.76 19.97 0.80
CA ARG A 104 36.96 20.30 1.58
C ARG A 104 36.61 21.13 2.81
N TYR A 105 37.46 21.08 3.83
CA TYR A 105 37.28 21.78 5.09
C TYR A 105 38.23 22.96 5.24
N LYS A 106 37.79 24.01 5.95
CA LYS A 106 38.62 25.14 6.36
C LYS A 106 38.77 25.17 7.88
N SER A 107 40.00 25.33 8.36
CA SER A 107 40.31 25.51 9.79
C SER A 107 40.07 26.96 10.24
N SER A 108 40.16 27.22 11.55
CA SER A 108 39.99 28.55 12.16
C SER A 108 41.28 29.39 12.23
N SER A 109 42.40 28.87 11.74
CA SER A 109 43.75 29.44 11.83
C SER A 109 44.18 30.07 10.50
N GLY A 110 44.34 31.41 10.49
CA GLY A 110 44.90 32.14 9.35
C GLY A 110 44.09 32.05 8.04
N ASP A 111 44.39 32.93 7.09
CA ASP A 111 43.43 33.25 6.02
C ASP A 111 43.24 32.16 4.92
N ASP A 112 44.08 31.11 4.83
CA ASP A 112 44.12 30.19 3.67
C ASP A 112 44.33 28.67 3.95
N GLU A 113 44.07 28.16 5.16
CA GLU A 113 44.26 26.73 5.47
C GLU A 113 43.04 25.87 5.11
N TRP A 114 43.00 25.43 3.86
CA TRP A 114 42.04 24.44 3.36
C TRP A 114 42.64 23.04 3.33
N SER A 115 41.82 22.04 3.61
CA SER A 115 42.17 20.65 3.31
C SER A 115 42.25 20.43 1.80
N ASP A 116 42.90 19.33 1.40
CA ASP A 116 42.70 18.75 0.08
C ASP A 116 41.21 18.40 -0.15
N TRP A 117 40.81 18.37 -1.41
CA TRP A 117 39.48 17.93 -1.82
C TRP A 117 39.36 16.42 -1.65
N SER A 118 38.22 15.98 -1.12
CA SER A 118 37.74 14.62 -1.30
C SER A 118 36.67 14.59 -2.37
N GLU A 119 36.66 13.53 -3.18
CA GLU A 119 35.77 13.39 -4.33
C GLU A 119 35.00 12.07 -4.26
N ARG A 120 33.73 12.08 -4.68
CA ARG A 120 32.86 10.91 -4.76
C ARG A 120 32.06 10.94 -6.07
N PRO A 121 32.30 10.01 -7.02
CA PRO A 121 31.46 9.89 -8.20
C PRO A 121 30.09 9.31 -7.82
N PHE A 122 29.04 9.78 -8.46
CA PHE A 122 27.67 9.26 -8.31
C PHE A 122 26.87 9.41 -9.60
N ARG A 123 25.75 8.70 -9.71
CA ARG A 123 24.85 8.81 -10.86
C ARG A 123 23.45 9.17 -10.38
N THR A 124 22.81 10.13 -11.04
CA THR A 124 21.42 10.45 -10.75
C THR A 124 20.50 9.36 -11.30
N ALA A 125 19.58 8.88 -10.47
CA ALA A 125 18.56 7.93 -10.86
C ALA A 125 17.63 8.51 -11.92
N GLN A 126 16.98 7.61 -12.67
CA GLN A 126 15.87 7.96 -13.52
C GLN A 126 14.84 8.71 -12.68
N GLU A 127 14.39 9.86 -13.18
CA GLU A 127 13.31 10.61 -12.55
C GLU A 127 12.14 9.62 -12.37
N LYS A 128 11.71 9.36 -11.13
CA LYS A 128 10.36 8.85 -10.92
C LYS A 128 9.48 9.92 -11.54
N LYS A 129 8.96 9.64 -12.76
CA LYS A 129 8.01 10.53 -13.42
C LYS A 129 7.03 11.01 -12.35
N PRO A 130 6.90 12.32 -12.12
CA PRO A 130 5.76 12.82 -11.38
C PRO A 130 4.53 12.18 -12.03
N LEU A 131 3.70 11.46 -11.27
CA LEU A 131 2.46 10.91 -11.79
C LEU A 131 1.69 12.07 -12.42
N PRO A 132 1.55 12.12 -13.76
CA PRO A 132 1.08 13.33 -14.41
C PRO A 132 -0.45 13.38 -14.35
N GLY A 133 -0.98 14.41 -13.68
CA GLY A 133 -2.37 14.87 -13.81
C GLY A 133 -3.45 13.96 -13.22
N ALA A 134 -4.66 14.50 -13.05
CA ALA A 134 -5.82 13.70 -12.71
C ALA A 134 -6.05 12.64 -13.78
N SER A 135 -6.08 11.36 -13.38
CA SER A 135 -6.45 10.28 -14.29
C SER A 135 -7.83 10.56 -14.88
N GLN A 136 -7.96 10.42 -16.19
CA GLN A 136 -9.23 10.43 -16.91
C GLN A 136 -10.16 9.27 -16.55
N TRP A 137 -9.62 8.28 -15.84
CA TRP A 137 -10.37 7.19 -15.23
C TRP A 137 -10.91 7.64 -13.87
N VAL A 138 -12.22 7.62 -13.73
CA VAL A 138 -12.93 8.06 -12.53
C VAL A 138 -13.35 6.84 -11.72
N VAL A 139 -13.01 6.83 -10.44
CA VAL A 139 -13.52 5.84 -9.49
C VAL A 139 -14.99 6.07 -9.19
N LYS A 140 -15.77 4.98 -9.15
CA LYS A 140 -17.21 4.99 -8.87
C LYS A 140 -17.58 4.36 -7.53
N GLN A 141 -16.61 3.73 -6.87
CA GLN A 141 -16.74 3.22 -5.50
C GLN A 141 -15.83 4.02 -4.57
N ASP A 142 -16.32 4.29 -3.36
CA ASP A 142 -15.59 5.07 -2.36
C ASP A 142 -14.31 4.37 -1.90
N GLY A 143 -13.31 5.17 -1.56
CA GLY A 143 -12.05 4.69 -1.02
C GLY A 143 -11.10 4.08 -2.04
N TYR A 144 -11.33 4.25 -3.34
CA TYR A 144 -10.38 3.86 -4.39
C TYR A 144 -9.73 5.07 -5.05
N LYS A 145 -8.57 4.85 -5.66
CA LYS A 145 -7.84 5.83 -6.48
C LYS A 145 -7.30 5.14 -7.71
N VAL A 146 -7.20 5.87 -8.82
CA VAL A 146 -6.53 5.42 -10.04
C VAL A 146 -5.28 6.23 -10.26
N GLU A 147 -4.17 5.54 -10.50
CA GLU A 147 -2.87 6.11 -10.74
C GLU A 147 -2.31 5.56 -12.07
N GLU A 148 -1.60 6.39 -12.82
CA GLU A 148 -0.79 5.90 -13.94
C GLU A 148 0.42 5.14 -13.38
N VAL A 149 0.82 4.06 -14.04
CA VAL A 149 1.96 3.23 -13.60
C VAL A 149 3.11 3.37 -14.57
N ALA A 150 2.83 3.11 -15.84
CA ALA A 150 3.82 3.11 -16.91
C ALA A 150 3.15 3.51 -18.22
N GLY A 151 3.94 3.99 -19.18
CA GLY A 151 3.45 4.42 -20.49
C GLY A 151 4.40 4.06 -21.62
N GLY A 152 3.95 4.29 -22.86
CA GLY A 152 4.73 4.00 -24.07
C GLY A 152 4.42 2.64 -24.70
N PHE A 153 3.32 2.01 -24.30
CA PHE A 153 2.91 0.72 -24.84
C PHE A 153 2.23 0.86 -26.21
N GLN A 154 2.33 -0.17 -27.05
CA GLN A 154 1.64 -0.32 -28.33
C GLN A 154 0.60 -1.43 -28.22
N LEU A 155 -0.69 -1.08 -28.17
CA LEU A 155 -1.79 -2.05 -28.10
C LEU A 155 -1.59 -3.11 -27.00
N PRO A 156 -1.40 -2.73 -25.71
CA PRO A 156 -1.22 -3.68 -24.62
C PRO A 156 -2.53 -4.43 -24.32
N VAL A 157 -2.55 -5.75 -24.49
CA VAL A 157 -3.78 -6.57 -24.44
C VAL A 157 -3.86 -7.52 -23.24
N ASN A 158 -2.73 -7.93 -22.65
CA ASN A 158 -2.72 -8.80 -21.46
C ASN A 158 -1.60 -8.42 -20.49
N ILE A 159 -1.75 -8.75 -19.21
CA ILE A 159 -0.81 -8.46 -18.11
C ILE A 159 -0.61 -9.73 -17.30
N ALA A 160 0.64 -10.14 -17.08
CA ALA A 160 1.00 -11.27 -16.21
C ALA A 160 1.95 -10.81 -15.11
N MET A 161 1.58 -11.04 -13.85
CA MET A 161 2.37 -10.59 -12.68
C MET A 161 3.52 -11.57 -12.38
N ALA A 162 4.75 -11.07 -12.20
CA ALA A 162 5.96 -11.86 -11.98
C ALA A 162 6.11 -12.38 -10.53
N PRO A 163 6.40 -13.68 -10.28
CA PRO A 163 6.46 -14.25 -8.93
C PRO A 163 7.35 -13.49 -7.93
N GLY A 164 6.91 -13.37 -6.66
CA GLY A 164 7.70 -12.77 -5.57
C GLY A 164 7.68 -11.24 -5.46
N HIS A 165 7.02 -10.55 -6.41
CA HIS A 165 6.48 -9.17 -6.38
C HIS A 165 7.05 -8.11 -5.42
N ALA A 166 8.36 -8.04 -5.25
CA ALA A 166 8.95 -6.91 -4.55
C ALA A 166 8.87 -5.66 -5.44
N LEU A 167 8.58 -4.50 -4.85
CA LEU A 167 8.88 -3.18 -5.43
C LEU A 167 10.41 -2.95 -5.50
N ASP A 168 11.14 -3.99 -5.88
CA ASP A 168 12.57 -4.03 -6.11
C ASP A 168 12.82 -3.51 -7.53
N ALA A 169 13.48 -2.37 -7.61
CA ALA A 169 13.80 -1.70 -8.86
C ALA A 169 14.59 -2.58 -9.86
N SER A 170 15.27 -3.61 -9.36
CA SER A 170 16.13 -4.50 -10.15
C SER A 170 15.40 -5.71 -10.74
N LYS A 171 14.17 -6.01 -10.29
CA LYS A 171 13.42 -7.22 -10.66
C LYS A 171 12.17 -6.93 -11.49
N PRO A 172 11.75 -7.84 -12.38
CA PRO A 172 10.46 -7.78 -13.04
C PRO A 172 9.31 -7.76 -12.03
N MET A 173 8.34 -6.87 -12.25
CA MET A 173 7.08 -6.81 -11.50
C MET A 173 5.95 -7.47 -12.27
N PHE A 174 5.85 -7.18 -13.57
CA PHE A 174 4.88 -7.78 -14.47
C PHE A 174 5.33 -7.68 -15.93
N TYR A 175 4.67 -8.46 -16.77
CA TYR A 175 4.88 -8.51 -18.21
C TYR A 175 3.60 -8.12 -18.95
N VAL A 176 3.75 -7.58 -20.15
CA VAL A 176 2.63 -7.09 -20.96
C VAL A 176 2.79 -7.56 -22.40
N THR A 177 1.78 -8.22 -22.97
CA THR A 177 1.75 -8.48 -24.41
C THR A 177 1.27 -7.24 -25.16
N GLU A 178 2.03 -6.85 -26.17
CA GLU A 178 1.65 -5.86 -27.17
C GLU A 178 1.17 -6.62 -28.40
N LEU A 179 -0.06 -6.32 -28.84
CA LEU A 179 -0.73 -7.07 -29.91
C LEU A 179 0.16 -7.21 -31.15
N TYR A 180 0.94 -6.18 -31.48
CA TYR A 180 1.78 -6.14 -32.68
C TYR A 180 3.18 -6.75 -32.50
N GLY A 181 3.30 -7.77 -31.65
CA GLY A 181 4.43 -8.69 -31.71
C GLY A 181 5.53 -8.48 -30.68
N LYS A 182 5.21 -7.93 -29.51
CA LYS A 182 6.19 -7.75 -28.42
C LYS A 182 5.66 -8.22 -27.08
N ILE A 183 6.57 -8.61 -26.21
CA ILE A 183 6.34 -8.77 -24.77
C ILE A 183 7.22 -7.74 -24.06
N LYS A 184 6.58 -6.88 -23.27
CA LYS A 184 7.25 -5.88 -22.43
C LYS A 184 7.45 -6.44 -21.04
N VAL A 185 8.52 -6.02 -20.37
CA VAL A 185 8.76 -6.25 -18.94
C VAL A 185 8.69 -4.91 -18.23
N VAL A 186 8.00 -4.85 -17.09
CA VAL A 186 7.95 -3.68 -16.23
C VAL A 186 8.60 -4.06 -14.91
N LYS A 187 9.62 -3.32 -14.47
CA LYS A 187 10.35 -3.57 -13.22
C LYS A 187 9.65 -2.94 -12.01
N GLY A 188 10.10 -3.26 -10.79
CA GLY A 188 9.51 -2.73 -9.55
C GLY A 188 9.61 -1.20 -9.39
N ASP A 189 10.46 -0.53 -10.15
CA ASP A 189 10.54 0.94 -10.28
C ASP A 189 9.64 1.52 -11.38
N TYR A 190 8.85 0.67 -12.04
CA TYR A 190 7.97 0.95 -13.19
C TYR A 190 8.68 1.33 -14.49
N SER A 191 10.00 1.19 -14.57
CA SER A 191 10.70 1.31 -15.84
C SER A 191 10.33 0.14 -16.76
N VAL A 192 10.18 0.47 -18.05
CA VAL A 192 9.68 -0.45 -19.08
C VAL A 192 10.84 -0.93 -19.96
N GLY A 193 11.08 -2.24 -19.96
CA GLY A 193 11.99 -2.93 -20.88
C GLY A 193 11.23 -3.73 -21.95
N THR A 194 11.99 -4.33 -22.86
CA THR A 194 11.47 -5.32 -23.82
C THR A 194 11.97 -6.69 -23.39
N TYR A 195 11.05 -7.62 -23.17
CA TYR A 195 11.38 -9.00 -22.82
C TYR A 195 11.68 -9.83 -24.08
N GLU A 196 10.85 -9.65 -25.12
CA GLU A 196 10.98 -10.28 -26.43
C GLU A 196 10.27 -9.40 -27.48
N ASP A 197 10.77 -9.37 -28.71
CA ASP A 197 10.17 -8.69 -29.86
C ASP A 197 10.17 -9.58 -31.12
N ASP A 198 9.70 -9.00 -32.23
CA ASP A 198 9.63 -9.64 -33.55
C ASP A 198 8.91 -11.00 -33.54
N LEU A 199 7.81 -11.08 -32.79
CA LEU A 199 7.06 -12.33 -32.60
C LEU A 199 6.15 -12.71 -33.78
N LEU A 200 5.84 -11.75 -34.66
CA LEU A 200 4.95 -11.94 -35.80
C LEU A 200 5.75 -12.03 -37.09
N ASN A 201 5.36 -12.95 -37.98
CA ASN A 201 5.98 -13.11 -39.31
C ASN A 201 5.20 -12.39 -40.43
N PHE A 202 4.33 -11.45 -40.05
CA PHE A 202 3.54 -10.63 -40.97
C PHE A 202 3.51 -9.20 -40.45
N ASP A 203 3.25 -8.25 -41.35
CA ASP A 203 3.03 -6.86 -40.96
C ASP A 203 1.61 -6.70 -40.39
N PRO A 204 1.44 -6.44 -39.08
CA PRO A 204 0.13 -6.21 -38.51
C PRO A 204 -0.36 -4.79 -38.77
N THR A 205 0.46 -3.93 -39.37
CA THR A 205 0.12 -2.53 -39.63
C THR A 205 -0.77 -2.38 -40.87
N GLY A 206 -1.75 -1.48 -40.80
CA GLY A 206 -2.78 -1.29 -41.83
C GLY A 206 -3.82 -0.25 -41.41
N ALA A 207 -4.86 -0.04 -42.22
CA ALA A 207 -5.97 0.82 -41.85
C ALA A 207 -6.66 0.25 -40.60
N PHE A 208 -6.71 1.03 -39.51
CA PHE A 208 -7.27 0.56 -38.24
C PHE A 208 -8.67 -0.04 -38.42
N PRO A 209 -8.95 -1.26 -37.92
CA PRO A 209 -8.23 -1.98 -36.86
C PRO A 209 -6.91 -2.67 -37.25
N GLY A 210 -6.41 -2.50 -38.47
CA GLY A 210 -5.15 -3.08 -38.91
C GLY A 210 -5.32 -4.58 -39.10
N SER A 211 -4.58 -5.35 -38.32
CA SER A 211 -4.72 -6.80 -38.23
C SER A 211 -6.01 -7.25 -37.54
N GLY A 212 -6.83 -6.35 -36.95
CA GLY A 212 -8.02 -6.75 -36.20
C GLY A 212 -7.64 -7.22 -34.79
N GLU A 213 -8.11 -8.39 -34.38
CA GLU A 213 -7.73 -9.02 -33.10
C GLU A 213 -6.42 -9.83 -33.21
N MET A 214 -5.79 -9.81 -34.39
CA MET A 214 -4.64 -10.67 -34.69
C MET A 214 -3.33 -10.15 -34.13
N GLY A 215 -2.62 -11.03 -33.44
CA GLY A 215 -1.27 -10.74 -32.97
C GLY A 215 -0.83 -11.64 -31.83
N VAL A 216 -0.09 -11.07 -30.88
CA VAL A 216 0.29 -11.70 -29.61
C VAL A 216 -0.73 -11.30 -28.55
N THR A 217 -1.40 -12.27 -27.94
CA THR A 217 -2.59 -12.03 -27.12
C THR A 217 -2.35 -12.44 -25.66
N GLY A 218 -2.68 -13.67 -25.30
CA GLY A 218 -2.67 -14.19 -23.95
C GLY A 218 -1.26 -14.29 -23.39
N LEU A 219 -1.16 -14.12 -22.07
CA LEU A 219 0.10 -14.17 -21.35
C LEU A 219 -0.12 -14.81 -19.98
N VAL A 220 0.69 -15.78 -19.62
CA VAL A 220 0.70 -16.37 -18.27
C VAL A 220 2.13 -16.76 -17.89
N ILE A 221 2.41 -16.75 -16.59
CA ILE A 221 3.68 -17.19 -16.02
C ILE A 221 3.47 -18.50 -15.28
N GLU A 222 4.37 -19.44 -15.52
CA GLU A 222 4.50 -20.64 -14.70
C GLU A 222 5.29 -20.29 -13.43
N PRO A 223 4.67 -20.36 -12.24
CA PRO A 223 5.23 -19.76 -11.03
C PRO A 223 6.50 -20.44 -10.52
N GLU A 224 6.72 -21.74 -10.80
CA GLU A 224 7.90 -22.46 -10.30
C GLU A 224 9.15 -22.15 -11.11
N SER A 225 9.08 -22.19 -12.44
CA SER A 225 10.21 -21.93 -13.32
C SER A 225 10.36 -20.45 -13.69
N GLY A 226 9.29 -19.67 -13.55
CA GLY A 226 9.21 -18.29 -14.02
C GLY A 226 9.06 -18.15 -15.54
N ASP A 227 8.76 -19.25 -16.24
CA ASP A 227 8.64 -19.23 -17.71
C ASP A 227 7.34 -18.55 -18.14
N LEU A 228 7.44 -17.79 -19.22
CA LEU A 228 6.31 -17.11 -19.83
C LEU A 228 5.71 -17.95 -20.95
N PHE A 229 4.40 -18.05 -20.99
CA PHE A 229 3.66 -18.63 -22.10
C PHE A 229 2.85 -17.51 -22.77
N ALA A 230 2.92 -17.42 -24.09
CA ALA A 230 2.12 -16.49 -24.87
C ALA A 230 1.36 -17.20 -25.99
N SER A 231 0.10 -16.80 -26.20
CA SER A 231 -0.66 -17.20 -27.38
C SER A 231 -0.51 -16.17 -28.48
N MET A 232 -0.46 -16.63 -29.73
CA MET A 232 -0.33 -15.75 -30.88
C MET A 232 -0.82 -16.42 -32.15
N VAL A 233 -0.98 -15.63 -33.21
CA VAL A 233 -1.15 -16.14 -34.57
C VAL A 233 0.09 -15.90 -35.43
N TYR A 234 0.31 -16.74 -36.43
CA TYR A 234 1.30 -16.54 -37.49
C TYR A 234 0.66 -16.74 -38.86
N LYS A 235 1.28 -16.16 -39.89
CA LYS A 235 0.78 -16.24 -41.27
C LYS A 235 1.53 -17.30 -42.06
N ASP A 236 0.82 -18.22 -42.69
CA ASP A 236 1.38 -19.17 -43.65
C ASP A 236 0.39 -19.47 -44.78
N GLY A 237 0.90 -19.61 -46.01
CA GLY A 237 0.06 -19.87 -47.18
C GLY A 237 -1.05 -18.84 -47.45
N GLY A 238 -0.99 -17.66 -46.83
CA GLY A 238 -2.05 -16.63 -46.90
C GLY A 238 -3.09 -16.70 -45.78
N ASN A 239 -3.09 -17.74 -44.97
CA ASN A 239 -3.97 -17.92 -43.80
C ASN A 239 -3.23 -17.56 -42.50
N PHE A 240 -3.99 -17.38 -41.42
CA PHE A 240 -3.46 -17.20 -40.08
C PHE A 240 -3.74 -18.43 -39.22
N TYR A 241 -2.75 -18.89 -38.47
CA TYR A 241 -2.84 -20.09 -37.64
C TYR A 241 -2.42 -19.79 -36.20
N PRO A 242 -3.12 -20.33 -35.19
CA PRO A 242 -2.82 -20.08 -33.79
C PRO A 242 -1.72 -21.01 -33.28
N LYS A 243 -0.94 -20.51 -32.32
CA LYS A 243 0.06 -21.29 -31.58
C LYS A 243 0.25 -20.77 -30.16
N VAL A 244 0.83 -21.61 -29.32
CA VAL A 244 1.35 -21.19 -28.00
C VAL A 244 2.85 -21.35 -27.98
N VAL A 245 3.54 -20.36 -27.42
CA VAL A 245 4.99 -20.31 -27.31
C VAL A 245 5.39 -20.13 -25.85
N ARG A 246 6.40 -20.88 -25.41
CA ARG A 246 7.05 -20.76 -24.10
C ARG A 246 8.38 -20.02 -24.24
N PHE A 247 8.66 -19.16 -23.28
CA PHE A 247 9.90 -18.39 -23.17
C PHE A 247 10.55 -18.68 -21.83
N HIS A 248 11.85 -18.93 -21.87
CA HIS A 248 12.67 -19.09 -20.67
C HIS A 248 13.69 -17.97 -20.58
N SER A 249 13.92 -17.47 -19.38
CA SER A 249 14.87 -16.40 -19.10
C SER A 249 16.01 -16.89 -18.23
N THR A 250 17.23 -16.43 -18.53
CA THR A 250 18.44 -16.76 -17.75
C THR A 250 19.02 -15.54 -17.01
N ASP A 251 18.38 -14.38 -17.10
CA ASP A 251 18.86 -13.10 -16.55
C ASP A 251 17.95 -12.54 -15.44
N GLY A 252 17.20 -13.43 -14.79
CA GLY A 252 16.24 -13.07 -13.75
C GLY A 252 14.94 -12.49 -14.31
N GLY A 253 14.51 -12.94 -15.49
CA GLY A 253 13.22 -12.57 -16.09
C GLY A 253 13.23 -11.25 -16.86
N LYS A 254 14.39 -10.67 -17.19
CA LYS A 254 14.47 -9.37 -17.88
C LYS A 254 14.36 -9.54 -19.39
N THR A 255 14.96 -10.60 -19.93
CA THR A 255 14.89 -10.95 -21.36
C THR A 255 14.66 -12.44 -21.57
N ALA A 256 14.05 -12.80 -22.70
CA ALA A 256 13.96 -14.18 -23.13
C ALA A 256 15.32 -14.68 -23.63
N ALA A 257 15.79 -15.79 -23.09
CA ALA A 257 16.99 -16.48 -23.55
C ALA A 257 16.66 -17.57 -24.58
N THR A 258 15.50 -18.22 -24.44
CA THR A 258 15.03 -19.23 -25.39
C THR A 258 13.54 -19.11 -25.66
N LYS A 259 13.13 -19.60 -26.83
CA LYS A 259 11.76 -19.60 -27.35
C LYS A 259 11.42 -20.99 -27.89
N LYS A 260 10.32 -21.59 -27.44
CA LYS A 260 9.86 -22.92 -27.86
C LYS A 260 8.37 -22.93 -28.17
N THR A 261 7.98 -23.39 -29.36
CA THR A 261 6.57 -23.68 -29.68
C THR A 261 6.10 -24.86 -28.84
N ILE A 262 4.99 -24.67 -28.12
CA ILE A 262 4.35 -25.65 -27.24
C ILE A 262 3.27 -26.41 -27.98
N ILE A 263 2.43 -25.69 -28.72
CA ILE A 263 1.45 -26.27 -29.63
C ILE A 263 1.40 -25.40 -30.90
N ASP A 264 1.33 -26.06 -32.04
CA ASP A 264 1.17 -25.47 -33.36
C ASP A 264 -0.10 -26.05 -33.98
N LEU A 265 -1.05 -25.19 -34.34
CA LEU A 265 -2.37 -25.59 -34.87
C LEU A 265 -2.47 -25.12 -36.33
N ASP A 266 -1.55 -25.63 -37.14
CA ASP A 266 -1.33 -25.26 -38.54
C ASP A 266 -2.43 -25.74 -39.50
N ASP A 267 -3.40 -26.50 -38.99
CA ASP A 267 -4.60 -26.97 -39.66
C ASP A 267 -5.88 -26.20 -39.26
N GLU A 268 -5.77 -25.20 -38.39
CA GLU A 268 -6.88 -24.41 -37.86
C GLU A 268 -6.84 -22.94 -38.32
N PRO A 269 -7.18 -22.65 -39.60
CA PRO A 269 -7.12 -21.29 -40.12
C PRO A 269 -8.13 -20.37 -39.41
N GLN A 270 -7.65 -19.21 -38.93
CA GLN A 270 -8.44 -18.22 -38.23
C GLN A 270 -8.74 -16.99 -39.09
N SER A 271 -9.92 -16.41 -38.88
CA SER A 271 -10.29 -15.10 -39.41
C SER A 271 -9.64 -13.97 -38.59
N ALA A 272 -9.83 -12.71 -38.98
CA ALA A 272 -9.26 -11.54 -38.30
C ALA A 272 -9.85 -11.25 -36.90
N SER A 273 -10.77 -12.09 -36.42
CA SER A 273 -11.49 -11.98 -35.14
C SER A 273 -11.83 -13.38 -34.61
N HIS A 274 -12.10 -13.48 -33.30
CA HIS A 274 -12.41 -14.72 -32.57
C HIS A 274 -11.27 -15.73 -32.57
N GLN A 275 -10.11 -15.29 -32.11
CA GLN A 275 -8.87 -16.05 -32.22
C GLN A 275 -8.47 -16.75 -30.93
N ILE A 276 -7.25 -17.28 -30.90
CA ILE A 276 -6.58 -17.65 -29.66
C ILE A 276 -6.33 -16.39 -28.81
N SER A 277 -6.81 -16.36 -27.58
CA SER A 277 -6.96 -15.13 -26.81
C SER A 277 -6.28 -15.17 -25.45
N ASN A 278 -6.77 -15.99 -24.51
CA ASN A 278 -6.34 -16.01 -23.12
C ASN A 278 -5.61 -17.31 -22.77
N LEU A 279 -4.63 -17.17 -21.88
CA LEU A 279 -3.92 -18.28 -21.27
C LEU A 279 -4.06 -18.20 -19.76
N SER A 280 -4.24 -19.34 -19.11
CA SER A 280 -4.14 -19.45 -17.65
C SER A 280 -3.50 -20.77 -17.25
N ILE A 281 -2.91 -20.81 -16.06
CA ILE A 281 -2.41 -22.05 -15.47
C ILE A 281 -3.31 -22.38 -14.29
N GLY A 282 -3.88 -23.59 -14.33
CA GLY A 282 -4.77 -24.06 -13.28
C GLY A 282 -4.03 -24.52 -12.03
N PRO A 283 -4.76 -24.69 -10.90
CA PRO A 283 -4.22 -25.25 -9.67
C PRO A 283 -3.75 -26.71 -9.82
N ASP A 284 -4.06 -27.35 -10.95
CA ASP A 284 -3.58 -28.67 -11.37
C ASP A 284 -2.26 -28.62 -12.16
N GLY A 285 -1.65 -27.44 -12.30
CA GLY A 285 -0.41 -27.23 -13.04
C GLY A 285 -0.54 -27.43 -14.55
N LYS A 286 -1.76 -27.33 -15.10
CA LYS A 286 -2.01 -27.44 -16.55
C LYS A 286 -2.24 -26.07 -17.17
N LEU A 287 -1.88 -25.96 -18.44
CA LEU A 287 -2.13 -24.78 -19.27
C LEU A 287 -3.53 -24.87 -19.87
N TYR A 288 -4.31 -23.80 -19.74
CA TYR A 288 -5.62 -23.63 -20.33
C TYR A 288 -5.56 -22.57 -21.41
N VAL A 289 -6.10 -22.88 -22.59
CA VAL A 289 -6.03 -22.03 -23.78
C VAL A 289 -7.44 -21.71 -24.24
N HIS A 290 -7.78 -20.43 -24.26
CA HIS A 290 -9.07 -19.96 -24.74
C HIS A 290 -8.99 -19.74 -26.26
N MET A 291 -9.91 -20.36 -27.00
CA MET A 291 -9.92 -20.36 -28.46
C MET A 291 -11.31 -19.99 -28.98
N GLY A 292 -11.42 -18.86 -29.68
CA GLY A 292 -12.65 -18.46 -30.36
C GLY A 292 -13.02 -19.37 -31.54
N ASP A 293 -14.24 -19.21 -32.03
CA ASP A 293 -14.78 -19.98 -33.16
C ASP A 293 -14.16 -19.56 -34.51
N GLY A 294 -13.30 -18.54 -34.54
CA GLY A 294 -12.68 -17.95 -35.73
C GLY A 294 -13.67 -17.39 -36.76
N MET A 295 -14.84 -16.94 -36.31
CA MET A 295 -15.98 -16.50 -37.13
C MET A 295 -16.70 -17.63 -37.90
N GLU A 296 -16.55 -18.88 -37.45
CA GLU A 296 -17.24 -20.03 -38.01
C GLU A 296 -18.01 -20.79 -36.90
N PRO A 297 -19.26 -20.40 -36.58
CA PRO A 297 -20.01 -20.93 -35.44
C PRO A 297 -20.12 -22.45 -35.42
N ALA A 298 -20.19 -23.09 -36.58
CA ALA A 298 -20.24 -24.55 -36.71
C ALA A 298 -19.03 -25.26 -36.06
N ARG A 299 -17.88 -24.58 -35.92
CA ARG A 299 -16.69 -25.14 -35.27
C ARG A 299 -16.80 -25.22 -33.76
N ALA A 300 -17.60 -24.37 -33.12
CA ALA A 300 -17.65 -24.31 -31.66
C ALA A 300 -18.13 -25.61 -31.01
N ARG A 301 -19.02 -26.35 -31.68
CA ARG A 301 -19.52 -27.66 -31.23
C ARG A 301 -18.98 -28.85 -32.02
N ASP A 302 -18.19 -28.60 -33.07
CA ASP A 302 -17.42 -29.64 -33.76
C ASP A 302 -16.26 -30.09 -32.86
N MET A 303 -16.25 -31.38 -32.53
CA MET A 303 -15.23 -31.97 -31.67
C MET A 303 -13.94 -32.30 -32.43
N ASN A 304 -13.98 -32.28 -33.78
CA ASN A 304 -12.79 -32.40 -34.64
C ASN A 304 -12.11 -31.05 -34.88
N SER A 305 -12.39 -30.04 -34.05
CA SER A 305 -11.78 -28.72 -34.16
C SER A 305 -11.38 -28.17 -32.80
N TYR A 306 -10.28 -27.44 -32.77
CA TYR A 306 -9.78 -26.72 -31.60
C TYR A 306 -10.53 -25.40 -31.34
N ARG A 307 -11.37 -24.95 -32.28
CA ARG A 307 -12.03 -23.64 -32.27
C ARG A 307 -13.34 -23.61 -31.46
N GLY A 308 -13.61 -22.49 -30.80
CA GLY A 308 -14.77 -22.30 -29.91
C GLY A 308 -14.69 -23.18 -28.66
N LYS A 309 -13.48 -23.31 -28.10
CA LYS A 309 -13.13 -24.23 -27.00
C LYS A 309 -12.36 -23.49 -25.90
N VAL A 310 -12.40 -24.08 -24.71
CA VAL A 310 -11.30 -23.97 -23.75
C VAL A 310 -10.54 -25.30 -23.81
N LEU A 311 -9.28 -25.23 -24.21
CA LEU A 311 -8.38 -26.38 -24.28
C LEU A 311 -7.57 -26.51 -22.98
N ARG A 312 -7.16 -27.73 -22.62
CA ARG A 312 -6.29 -28.02 -21.47
C ARG A 312 -5.14 -28.91 -21.89
N MET A 313 -3.91 -28.49 -21.58
CA MET A 313 -2.67 -29.21 -21.94
C MET A 313 -1.65 -29.24 -20.79
N ASN A 314 -0.73 -30.20 -20.83
CA ASN A 314 0.47 -30.14 -20.00
C ASN A 314 1.36 -28.96 -20.44
N LEU A 315 2.25 -28.49 -19.55
CA LEU A 315 3.15 -27.36 -19.83
C LEU A 315 4.16 -27.64 -20.97
N ASP A 316 4.31 -28.89 -21.38
CA ASP A 316 5.12 -29.31 -22.53
C ASP A 316 4.33 -29.40 -23.84
N GLY A 317 3.01 -29.17 -23.80
CA GLY A 317 2.09 -29.21 -24.95
C GLY A 317 1.37 -30.55 -25.13
N SER A 318 1.68 -31.58 -24.35
CA SER A 318 1.00 -32.88 -24.48
C SER A 318 -0.42 -32.85 -23.90
N ALA A 319 -1.33 -33.63 -24.50
CA ALA A 319 -2.69 -33.82 -24.01
C ALA A 319 -2.72 -34.60 -22.67
N PRO A 320 -3.33 -34.05 -21.59
CA PRO A 320 -3.49 -34.74 -20.33
C PRO A 320 -4.42 -35.95 -20.47
N SER A 321 -3.99 -37.10 -19.96
CA SER A 321 -4.78 -38.34 -20.00
C SER A 321 -6.08 -38.29 -19.20
N ASP A 322 -6.20 -37.28 -18.33
CA ASP A 322 -7.39 -36.99 -17.55
C ASP A 322 -8.23 -35.87 -18.17
N ASN A 323 -8.10 -35.54 -19.46
CA ASN A 323 -9.07 -34.68 -20.13
C ASN A 323 -10.42 -35.39 -20.36
N PRO A 324 -11.55 -34.66 -20.44
CA PRO A 324 -12.89 -35.26 -20.47
C PRO A 324 -13.18 -36.12 -21.70
N PHE A 325 -12.49 -35.87 -22.82
CA PHE A 325 -12.69 -36.59 -24.08
C PHE A 325 -11.42 -37.32 -24.53
N TYR A 326 -10.46 -37.51 -23.63
CA TYR A 326 -9.19 -38.13 -23.94
C TYR A 326 -9.34 -39.61 -24.32
N LYS A 327 -8.70 -40.02 -25.42
CA LYS A 327 -8.71 -41.41 -25.90
C LYS A 327 -7.44 -41.76 -26.70
N ALA A 328 -6.30 -41.93 -26.03
CA ALA A 328 -5.03 -42.33 -26.67
C ALA A 328 -5.07 -43.49 -27.69
N SER A 329 -6.05 -44.40 -27.61
CA SER A 329 -6.14 -45.58 -28.47
C SER A 329 -6.44 -45.29 -29.95
N ASP A 330 -6.99 -44.13 -30.30
CA ASP A 330 -7.27 -43.74 -31.69
C ASP A 330 -6.35 -42.64 -32.23
N GLY A 331 -5.32 -42.26 -31.47
CA GLY A 331 -4.40 -41.18 -31.79
C GLY A 331 -4.43 -40.12 -30.70
N ILE A 332 -3.74 -39.00 -30.94
CA ILE A 332 -3.94 -37.77 -30.17
C ILE A 332 -4.41 -36.71 -31.17
N ASP A 333 -5.61 -36.19 -30.97
CA ASP A 333 -6.24 -35.17 -31.82
C ASP A 333 -6.94 -34.09 -30.98
N SER A 334 -7.79 -33.26 -31.62
CA SER A 334 -8.48 -32.14 -30.97
C SER A 334 -9.33 -32.56 -29.76
N HIS A 335 -9.96 -33.74 -29.78
CA HIS A 335 -10.77 -34.23 -28.66
C HIS A 335 -9.96 -34.31 -27.37
N ASP A 336 -8.72 -34.77 -27.48
CA ASP A 336 -7.84 -35.00 -26.34
C ASP A 336 -7.45 -33.71 -25.62
N TYR A 337 -7.57 -32.55 -26.25
CA TYR A 337 -7.28 -31.24 -25.66
C TYR A 337 -8.52 -30.52 -25.14
N ILE A 338 -9.73 -30.87 -25.57
CA ILE A 338 -10.94 -30.13 -25.20
C ILE A 338 -11.25 -30.31 -23.72
N TYR A 339 -11.24 -29.20 -22.97
CA TYR A 339 -11.74 -29.16 -21.60
C TYR A 339 -13.22 -28.77 -21.54
N ALA A 340 -13.62 -27.79 -22.35
CA ALA A 340 -15.00 -27.36 -22.54
C ALA A 340 -15.19 -26.80 -23.96
N TYR A 341 -16.42 -26.77 -24.47
CA TYR A 341 -16.69 -26.42 -25.87
C TYR A 341 -18.00 -25.65 -26.04
N GLY A 342 -18.26 -25.11 -27.24
CA GLY A 342 -19.47 -24.34 -27.54
C GLY A 342 -19.35 -22.86 -27.15
N PHE A 343 -18.15 -22.27 -27.25
CA PHE A 343 -17.89 -20.85 -27.04
C PHE A 343 -17.84 -20.09 -28.38
N ARG A 344 -18.18 -18.80 -28.35
CA ARG A 344 -18.05 -17.91 -29.51
C ARG A 344 -16.68 -17.25 -29.54
N ASN A 345 -16.39 -16.45 -28.51
CA ASN A 345 -15.16 -15.68 -28.42
C ASN A 345 -14.73 -15.50 -26.95
N PRO A 346 -14.27 -16.59 -26.29
CA PRO A 346 -13.84 -16.58 -24.89
C PRO A 346 -12.58 -15.73 -24.76
N PHE A 347 -12.75 -14.43 -24.56
CA PHE A 347 -11.66 -13.46 -24.70
C PHE A 347 -10.75 -13.43 -23.48
N GLY A 348 -11.34 -13.59 -22.30
CA GLY A 348 -10.65 -13.49 -21.01
C GLY A 348 -11.00 -14.63 -20.08
N GLY A 349 -10.06 -15.00 -19.21
CA GLY A 349 -10.28 -16.00 -18.19
C GLY A 349 -9.27 -15.92 -17.05
N ALA A 350 -9.71 -16.32 -15.87
CA ALA A 350 -8.85 -16.39 -14.68
C ALA A 350 -9.37 -17.44 -13.70
N TRP A 351 -8.44 -17.97 -12.90
CA TRP A 351 -8.76 -18.86 -11.80
C TRP A 351 -9.08 -18.05 -10.55
N ARG A 352 -10.17 -18.44 -9.89
CA ARG A 352 -10.53 -17.94 -8.58
C ARG A 352 -9.95 -18.88 -7.53
N ALA A 353 -9.05 -18.38 -6.68
CA ALA A 353 -8.28 -19.19 -5.76
C ALA A 353 -9.16 -19.82 -4.66
N SER A 354 -10.17 -19.07 -4.20
CA SER A 354 -11.06 -19.47 -3.11
C SER A 354 -11.89 -20.72 -3.40
N ASP A 355 -12.30 -20.95 -4.66
CA ASP A 355 -13.05 -22.14 -5.07
C ASP A 355 -12.32 -23.05 -6.06
N LYS A 356 -11.12 -22.64 -6.50
CA LYS A 356 -10.28 -23.35 -7.47
C LYS A 356 -11.01 -23.60 -8.79
N GLN A 357 -11.84 -22.65 -9.24
CA GLN A 357 -12.57 -22.74 -10.50
C GLN A 357 -12.03 -21.74 -11.53
N LEU A 358 -12.10 -22.14 -12.80
CA LEU A 358 -11.84 -21.27 -13.94
C LEU A 358 -13.12 -20.53 -14.31
N TYR A 359 -12.98 -19.23 -14.52
CA TYR A 359 -14.02 -18.33 -14.96
C TYR A 359 -13.63 -17.68 -16.28
N GLU A 360 -14.61 -17.45 -17.15
CA GLU A 360 -14.41 -16.85 -18.47
C GLU A 360 -15.40 -15.71 -18.72
N VAL A 361 -14.96 -14.77 -19.55
CA VAL A 361 -15.84 -13.77 -20.16
C VAL A 361 -15.69 -13.82 -21.69
N GLU A 362 -16.82 -13.70 -22.38
CA GLU A 362 -16.86 -13.75 -23.84
C GLU A 362 -17.81 -12.74 -24.48
N ASN A 363 -17.53 -12.41 -25.74
CA ASN A 363 -18.37 -11.53 -26.55
C ASN A 363 -19.46 -12.33 -27.27
N GLY A 364 -20.70 -11.88 -27.18
CA GLY A 364 -21.85 -12.46 -27.88
C GLY A 364 -21.99 -11.96 -29.33
N GLY A 365 -23.05 -12.39 -30.01
CA GLY A 365 -23.34 -12.06 -31.41
C GLY A 365 -23.91 -10.66 -31.65
N GLY A 366 -23.34 -9.62 -31.01
CA GLY A 366 -23.84 -8.23 -31.04
C GLY A 366 -24.84 -7.89 -29.94
N ALA A 367 -25.09 -8.83 -29.03
CA ALA A 367 -25.81 -8.71 -27.77
C ALA A 367 -25.47 -9.96 -26.93
N ASN A 368 -25.92 -10.01 -25.67
CA ASN A 368 -25.76 -11.18 -24.80
C ASN A 368 -24.28 -11.57 -24.58
N ASP A 369 -23.45 -10.63 -24.13
CA ASP A 369 -22.11 -10.99 -23.65
C ASP A 369 -22.23 -11.86 -22.39
N ARG A 370 -21.29 -12.80 -22.20
CA ARG A 370 -21.38 -13.80 -21.13
C ARG A 370 -20.24 -13.69 -20.12
N PHE A 371 -20.58 -13.88 -18.86
CA PHE A 371 -19.66 -14.30 -17.80
C PHE A 371 -20.10 -15.70 -17.32
N ALA A 372 -19.21 -16.67 -17.38
CA ALA A 372 -19.48 -18.04 -16.95
C ALA A 372 -18.35 -18.68 -16.12
N ARG A 373 -18.72 -19.70 -15.34
CA ARG A 373 -17.77 -20.65 -14.75
C ARG A 373 -17.51 -21.77 -15.75
N VAL A 374 -16.25 -22.04 -16.08
CA VAL A 374 -15.85 -23.10 -17.03
C VAL A 374 -15.90 -24.47 -16.35
N THR A 375 -16.81 -25.32 -16.80
CA THR A 375 -17.06 -26.65 -16.24
C THR A 375 -16.55 -27.71 -17.21
N ARG A 376 -15.75 -28.63 -16.69
CA ARG A 376 -15.17 -29.75 -17.43
C ARG A 376 -16.22 -30.52 -18.24
N GLY A 377 -15.94 -30.79 -19.51
CA GLY A 377 -16.77 -31.55 -20.45
C GLY A 377 -18.06 -30.86 -20.87
N THR A 378 -18.27 -29.59 -20.52
CA THR A 378 -19.56 -28.92 -20.71
C THR A 378 -19.65 -28.21 -22.07
N ASP A 379 -20.84 -28.31 -22.67
CA ASP A 379 -21.25 -27.62 -23.89
C ASP A 379 -21.92 -26.27 -23.56
N TYR A 380 -21.29 -25.18 -23.97
CA TYR A 380 -21.71 -23.80 -23.75
C TYR A 380 -22.66 -23.24 -24.82
N GLY A 381 -23.02 -24.04 -25.81
CA GLY A 381 -24.21 -23.85 -26.62
C GLY A 381 -24.06 -23.09 -27.92
N TRP A 382 -22.98 -22.33 -28.12
CA TRP A 382 -22.83 -21.49 -29.33
C TRP A 382 -22.92 -22.33 -30.61
N ASP A 383 -23.91 -22.04 -31.44
CA ASP A 383 -24.05 -22.55 -32.80
C ASP A 383 -24.29 -21.46 -33.86
N GLY A 384 -24.38 -20.20 -33.43
CA GLY A 384 -24.56 -19.03 -34.29
C GLY A 384 -25.74 -18.15 -33.90
N ASP A 385 -26.60 -18.60 -32.99
CA ASP A 385 -27.71 -17.80 -32.47
C ASP A 385 -27.26 -16.91 -31.29
N VAL A 386 -27.65 -15.64 -31.34
CA VAL A 386 -27.31 -14.64 -30.30
C VAL A 386 -27.83 -15.03 -28.92
N GLY A 387 -28.88 -15.85 -28.82
CA GLY A 387 -29.40 -16.38 -27.56
C GLY A 387 -28.54 -17.48 -26.91
N ASP A 388 -27.65 -18.12 -27.67
CA ASP A 388 -26.89 -19.29 -27.20
C ASP A 388 -25.95 -18.97 -26.03
N THR A 389 -25.38 -17.77 -26.03
CA THR A 389 -24.48 -17.29 -24.95
C THR A 389 -25.20 -17.09 -23.61
N LYS A 390 -26.52 -17.27 -23.53
CA LYS A 390 -27.23 -17.35 -22.22
C LYS A 390 -27.06 -18.71 -21.56
N LYS A 391 -26.73 -19.76 -22.33
CA LYS A 391 -26.54 -21.11 -21.79
C LYS A 391 -25.32 -21.15 -20.87
N ASN A 392 -25.53 -21.68 -19.66
CA ASN A 392 -24.51 -21.78 -18.60
C ASN A 392 -23.88 -20.45 -18.16
N ALA A 393 -24.52 -19.31 -18.48
CA ALA A 393 -24.08 -18.01 -18.01
C ALA A 393 -24.36 -17.85 -16.50
N LEU A 394 -23.38 -17.32 -15.76
CA LEU A 394 -23.62 -16.78 -14.42
C LEU A 394 -24.22 -15.38 -14.50
N TYR A 395 -23.82 -14.63 -15.52
CA TYR A 395 -24.36 -13.32 -15.85
C TYR A 395 -24.33 -13.10 -17.36
N THR A 396 -25.36 -12.43 -17.87
CA THR A 396 -25.46 -12.01 -19.27
C THR A 396 -25.66 -10.50 -19.32
N TRP A 397 -24.79 -9.81 -20.06
CA TRP A 397 -25.07 -8.44 -20.46
C TRP A 397 -25.94 -8.46 -21.71
N GLU A 398 -27.18 -7.99 -21.60
CA GLU A 398 -28.09 -7.95 -22.75
C GLU A 398 -27.55 -6.99 -23.82
N ASP A 399 -27.04 -5.82 -23.42
CA ASP A 399 -26.33 -4.89 -24.29
C ASP A 399 -24.86 -5.30 -24.49
N THR A 400 -24.28 -4.95 -25.64
CA THR A 400 -22.87 -5.24 -25.92
C THR A 400 -21.96 -4.36 -25.07
N VAL A 401 -21.22 -4.98 -24.17
CA VAL A 401 -20.19 -4.33 -23.34
C VAL A 401 -18.78 -4.70 -23.76
N ALA A 402 -18.64 -5.76 -24.57
CA ALA A 402 -17.38 -6.34 -25.02
C ALA A 402 -16.44 -6.62 -23.83
N PRO A 403 -16.76 -7.60 -22.96
CA PRO A 403 -15.84 -8.00 -21.90
C PRO A 403 -14.60 -8.66 -22.51
N VAL A 404 -13.42 -8.27 -22.04
CA VAL A 404 -12.15 -8.68 -22.66
C VAL A 404 -11.21 -9.41 -21.71
N ASN A 405 -11.26 -9.12 -20.41
CA ASN A 405 -10.42 -9.79 -19.44
C ASN A 405 -11.05 -9.80 -18.04
N ILE A 406 -10.59 -10.70 -17.19
CA ILE A 406 -11.05 -10.84 -15.81
C ILE A 406 -9.87 -11.13 -14.88
N ALA A 407 -9.87 -10.52 -13.70
CA ALA A 407 -8.94 -10.85 -12.63
C ALA A 407 -9.67 -10.97 -11.29
N PHE A 408 -9.18 -11.84 -10.41
CA PHE A 408 -9.68 -11.98 -9.05
C PHE A 408 -8.73 -11.32 -8.07
N THR A 409 -9.25 -10.59 -7.09
CA THR A 409 -8.46 -10.20 -5.91
C THR A 409 -8.60 -11.30 -4.88
N GLU A 410 -7.53 -11.97 -4.49
CA GLU A 410 -7.61 -13.16 -3.62
C GLU A 410 -6.69 -13.02 -2.40
N PRO A 411 -7.03 -13.64 -1.24
CA PRO A 411 -6.22 -13.57 -0.03
C PRO A 411 -4.83 -14.21 -0.23
N SER A 412 -4.79 -15.30 -1.00
CA SER A 412 -3.58 -16.09 -1.27
C SER A 412 -2.65 -15.43 -2.30
N VAL A 413 -3.14 -14.45 -3.06
CA VAL A 413 -2.30 -13.59 -3.89
C VAL A 413 -1.84 -12.44 -2.99
N HIS A 414 -0.88 -12.75 -2.13
CA HIS A 414 -0.13 -11.83 -1.27
C HIS A 414 -0.94 -10.71 -0.61
N HIS A 415 -1.89 -11.07 0.27
CA HIS A 415 -2.57 -10.17 1.22
C HIS A 415 -3.27 -8.95 0.61
N ALA A 416 -4.08 -9.25 -0.41
CA ALA A 416 -4.91 -8.33 -1.17
C ALA A 416 -4.09 -7.42 -2.08
N SER A 417 -4.66 -7.06 -3.22
CA SER A 417 -4.27 -5.92 -4.05
C SER A 417 -4.28 -4.55 -3.30
N GLY A 418 -4.08 -4.53 -1.99
CA GLY A 418 -4.48 -3.49 -1.07
C GLY A 418 -5.99 -3.40 -0.85
N PHE A 419 -6.81 -4.20 -1.55
CA PHE A 419 -8.27 -4.11 -1.50
C PHE A 419 -8.82 -4.66 -0.18
N PRO A 420 -9.94 -4.10 0.32
CA PRO A 420 -10.52 -4.55 1.58
C PRO A 420 -11.02 -6.00 1.48
N GLU A 421 -11.05 -6.70 2.61
CA GLU A 421 -11.40 -8.13 2.69
C GLU A 421 -12.76 -8.48 2.08
N ASP A 422 -13.73 -7.57 2.12
CA ASP A 422 -15.05 -7.76 1.49
C ASP A 422 -14.98 -7.81 -0.05
N LYS A 423 -13.83 -7.55 -0.65
CA LYS A 423 -13.55 -7.75 -2.07
C LYS A 423 -12.77 -9.02 -2.37
N TRP A 424 -12.30 -9.75 -1.37
CA TRP A 424 -11.53 -10.96 -1.61
C TRP A 424 -12.41 -12.03 -2.27
N GLY A 425 -11.88 -12.66 -3.31
CA GLY A 425 -12.60 -13.54 -4.22
C GLY A 425 -13.55 -12.85 -5.19
N HIS A 426 -13.61 -11.51 -5.27
CA HIS A 426 -14.42 -10.82 -6.28
C HIS A 426 -13.76 -10.88 -7.66
N GLY A 427 -14.58 -10.94 -8.71
CA GLY A 427 -14.15 -10.92 -10.10
C GLY A 427 -14.25 -9.51 -10.69
N PHE A 428 -13.14 -8.98 -11.18
CA PHE A 428 -13.07 -7.66 -11.83
C PHE A 428 -12.92 -7.84 -13.34
N VAL A 429 -13.92 -7.38 -14.08
CA VAL A 429 -14.01 -7.57 -15.53
C VAL A 429 -13.78 -6.25 -16.24
N THR A 430 -12.88 -6.24 -17.22
CA THR A 430 -12.71 -5.11 -18.15
C THR A 430 -13.77 -5.21 -19.25
N THR A 431 -14.57 -4.15 -19.43
CA THR A 431 -15.50 -4.04 -20.55
C THR A 431 -15.05 -2.91 -21.47
N SER A 432 -14.65 -3.28 -22.68
CA SER A 432 -13.99 -2.35 -23.61
C SER A 432 -14.99 -1.45 -24.34
N GLY A 433 -16.21 -1.95 -24.57
CA GLY A 433 -17.19 -1.29 -25.43
C GLY A 433 -16.71 -1.18 -26.88
N PRO A 434 -17.27 -0.22 -27.65
CA PRO A 434 -16.94 -0.08 -29.06
C PRO A 434 -15.48 0.32 -29.29
N THR A 435 -14.81 -0.42 -30.17
CA THR A 435 -13.40 -0.22 -30.53
C THR A 435 -13.13 1.20 -31.03
N TYR A 436 -12.16 1.87 -30.41
CA TYR A 436 -11.69 3.23 -30.76
C TYR A 436 -12.77 4.33 -30.76
N ALA A 437 -13.86 4.13 -30.02
CA ALA A 437 -14.87 5.16 -29.79
C ALA A 437 -14.34 6.30 -28.92
N THR A 438 -14.79 7.52 -29.24
CA THR A 438 -14.41 8.77 -28.56
C THR A 438 -15.26 8.99 -27.31
N GLY A 439 -14.62 9.44 -26.23
CA GLY A 439 -15.29 9.87 -25.02
C GLY A 439 -15.88 8.73 -24.17
N PRO A 440 -16.65 9.07 -23.15
CA PRO A 440 -17.38 8.10 -22.32
C PRO A 440 -18.36 7.27 -23.15
N GLN A 441 -18.62 6.03 -22.73
CA GLN A 441 -19.54 5.10 -23.41
C GLN A 441 -20.59 4.59 -22.43
N THR A 442 -21.82 4.34 -22.91
CA THR A 442 -22.96 3.94 -22.07
C THR A 442 -22.72 2.64 -21.31
N ASP A 443 -22.12 1.63 -21.97
CA ASP A 443 -21.97 0.27 -21.41
C ASP A 443 -20.53 -0.28 -21.45
N GLY A 444 -19.57 0.48 -21.96
CA GLY A 444 -18.16 0.11 -22.07
C GLY A 444 -17.19 1.06 -21.37
N LYS A 445 -15.89 0.89 -21.66
CA LYS A 445 -14.76 1.64 -21.09
C LYS A 445 -14.78 1.71 -19.55
N ARG A 446 -14.90 0.54 -18.92
CA ARG A 446 -15.01 0.43 -17.45
C ARG A 446 -14.43 -0.87 -16.92
N ILE A 447 -14.18 -0.87 -15.62
CA ILE A 447 -13.96 -2.10 -14.86
C ILE A 447 -15.17 -2.29 -13.96
N VAL A 448 -15.80 -3.46 -14.04
CA VAL A 448 -16.93 -3.84 -13.20
C VAL A 448 -16.53 -4.93 -12.20
N ASP A 449 -17.12 -4.87 -11.02
CA ASP A 449 -16.87 -5.72 -9.87
C ASP A 449 -18.06 -6.67 -9.65
N PHE A 450 -17.77 -7.97 -9.62
CA PHE A 450 -18.70 -9.04 -9.29
C PHE A 450 -18.34 -9.68 -7.94
N GLY A 451 -19.28 -9.60 -6.99
CA GLY A 451 -19.27 -10.43 -5.80
C GLY A 451 -19.85 -11.82 -6.06
N PHE A 452 -19.53 -12.76 -5.17
CA PHE A 452 -20.00 -14.14 -5.23
C PHE A 452 -20.84 -14.46 -4.00
N ASN A 453 -22.03 -15.01 -4.23
CA ASN A 453 -22.88 -15.54 -3.18
C ASN A 453 -22.43 -16.94 -2.77
N ALA A 454 -22.86 -17.40 -1.59
CA ALA A 454 -22.49 -18.71 -1.06
C ALA A 454 -22.95 -19.90 -1.94
N ASP A 455 -23.97 -19.71 -2.77
CA ASP A 455 -24.48 -20.72 -3.71
C ASP A 455 -23.70 -20.75 -5.05
N GLY A 456 -22.70 -19.88 -5.22
CA GLY A 456 -21.90 -19.75 -6.43
C GLY A 456 -22.51 -18.85 -7.52
N SER A 457 -23.68 -18.25 -7.27
CA SER A 457 -24.21 -17.18 -8.13
C SER A 457 -23.41 -15.87 -7.94
N VAL A 458 -23.43 -15.01 -8.95
CA VAL A 458 -22.76 -13.70 -8.89
C VAL A 458 -23.74 -12.58 -8.55
N THR A 459 -23.26 -11.53 -7.90
CA THR A 459 -24.03 -10.31 -7.68
C THR A 459 -24.20 -9.53 -8.99
N ALA A 460 -25.15 -8.60 -9.04
CA ALA A 460 -25.19 -7.61 -10.12
C ALA A 460 -23.85 -6.82 -10.16
N PRO A 461 -23.29 -6.56 -11.35
CA PRO A 461 -22.01 -5.88 -11.47
C PRO A 461 -22.09 -4.44 -10.96
N LYS A 462 -21.07 -4.03 -10.22
CA LYS A 462 -20.89 -2.63 -9.80
C LYS A 462 -19.72 -2.02 -10.53
N THR A 463 -19.90 -0.87 -11.16
CA THR A 463 -18.79 -0.15 -11.79
C THR A 463 -17.78 0.26 -10.71
N LEU A 464 -16.52 -0.18 -10.85
CA LEU A 464 -15.41 0.26 -10.01
C LEU A 464 -14.78 1.53 -10.59
N ILE A 465 -14.51 1.53 -11.89
CA ILE A 465 -13.91 2.63 -12.63
C ILE A 465 -14.63 2.80 -13.96
N GLU A 466 -14.75 4.06 -14.39
CA GLU A 466 -15.27 4.42 -15.70
C GLU A 466 -14.39 5.48 -16.36
N TYR A 467 -14.25 5.41 -17.67
CA TYR A 467 -13.59 6.44 -18.45
C TYR A 467 -14.44 7.71 -18.56
N ASN A 468 -13.87 8.86 -18.22
CA ASN A 468 -14.53 10.18 -18.31
C ASN A 468 -13.72 11.19 -19.13
N GLY A 469 -12.72 10.74 -19.89
CA GLY A 469 -11.92 11.61 -20.77
C GLY A 469 -12.63 11.90 -22.10
N SER A 470 -12.01 12.74 -22.93
CA SER A 470 -12.51 13.11 -24.26
C SER A 470 -11.82 12.34 -25.40
N GLY A 471 -10.73 11.63 -25.12
CA GLY A 471 -10.00 10.81 -26.09
C GLY A 471 -10.62 9.43 -26.34
N LYS A 472 -9.81 8.49 -26.81
CA LYS A 472 -10.27 7.21 -27.39
C LYS A 472 -9.84 5.96 -26.63
N THR A 473 -9.08 6.10 -25.54
CA THR A 473 -8.57 4.92 -24.82
C THR A 473 -9.70 4.03 -24.27
N THR A 474 -9.43 2.76 -24.08
CA THR A 474 -10.37 1.78 -23.50
C THR A 474 -9.61 0.72 -22.72
N VAL A 475 -10.27 0.02 -21.80
CA VAL A 475 -9.64 -1.04 -21.02
C VAL A 475 -9.43 -2.32 -21.82
N ALA A 476 -8.32 -3.02 -21.61
CA ALA A 476 -8.07 -4.34 -22.20
C ALA A 476 -7.55 -5.35 -21.15
N GLY A 477 -6.24 -5.36 -20.91
CA GLY A 477 -5.61 -6.26 -19.94
C GLY A 477 -5.93 -5.86 -18.51
N ILE A 478 -6.00 -6.85 -17.61
CA ILE A 478 -6.19 -6.67 -16.18
C ILE A 478 -5.47 -7.77 -15.40
N ALA A 479 -4.86 -7.43 -14.27
CA ALA A 479 -4.25 -8.38 -13.36
C ALA A 479 -4.28 -7.87 -11.91
N SER A 480 -4.44 -8.77 -10.94
CA SER A 480 -4.29 -8.43 -9.53
C SER A 480 -2.81 -8.44 -9.16
N GLY A 481 -2.27 -7.30 -8.73
CA GLY A 481 -0.90 -7.15 -8.27
C GLY A 481 -0.80 -6.95 -6.74
N PRO A 482 0.41 -6.77 -6.20
CA PRO A 482 0.67 -6.74 -4.76
C PRO A 482 0.08 -5.52 -4.03
N ASP A 483 -0.20 -4.42 -4.75
CA ASP A 483 -0.69 -3.17 -4.15
C ASP A 483 -1.80 -2.51 -4.99
N GLY A 484 -2.41 -3.27 -5.90
CA GLY A 484 -3.52 -2.79 -6.69
C GLY A 484 -3.98 -3.75 -7.77
N LEU A 485 -5.08 -3.37 -8.42
CA LEU A 485 -5.52 -3.97 -9.67
C LEU A 485 -4.90 -3.19 -10.83
N TYR A 486 -4.07 -3.84 -11.62
CA TYR A 486 -3.37 -3.25 -12.75
C TYR A 486 -4.21 -3.48 -14.01
N PHE A 487 -4.35 -2.44 -14.84
CA PHE A 487 -5.08 -2.56 -16.10
C PHE A 487 -4.44 -1.73 -17.21
N SER A 488 -4.61 -2.17 -18.45
CA SER A 488 -4.11 -1.45 -19.62
C SER A 488 -5.19 -0.58 -20.25
N GLY A 489 -4.80 0.62 -20.67
CA GLY A 489 -5.49 1.33 -21.74
C GLY A 489 -5.00 0.79 -23.09
N LEU A 490 -5.88 0.42 -24.00
CA LEU A 490 -5.53 -0.21 -25.27
C LEU A 490 -4.86 0.76 -26.26
N TYR A 491 -5.24 2.04 -26.23
CA TYR A 491 -4.72 3.09 -27.12
C TYR A 491 -4.20 4.28 -26.32
N ALA A 492 -3.30 5.05 -26.92
CA ALA A 492 -3.02 6.41 -26.46
C ALA A 492 -4.30 7.24 -26.49
N ASP A 493 -4.56 8.02 -25.43
CA ASP A 493 -5.85 8.68 -25.33
C ASP A 493 -6.04 9.85 -26.31
N SER A 494 -4.99 10.66 -26.48
CA SER A 494 -4.98 11.87 -27.31
C SER A 494 -4.42 11.62 -28.73
N GLY A 495 -4.41 10.37 -29.22
CA GLY A 495 -3.82 10.00 -30.51
C GLY A 495 -4.79 10.10 -31.69
N THR A 496 -4.27 10.41 -32.88
CA THR A 496 -5.00 10.25 -34.15
C THR A 496 -4.84 8.85 -34.73
N ASP A 497 -3.70 8.20 -34.46
CA ASP A 497 -3.37 6.84 -34.89
C ASP A 497 -3.42 5.86 -33.70
N PRO A 498 -4.42 4.95 -33.65
CA PRO A 498 -4.56 3.96 -32.58
C PRO A 498 -3.41 2.95 -32.51
N THR A 499 -2.67 2.77 -33.60
CA THR A 499 -1.63 1.74 -33.70
C THR A 499 -0.28 2.20 -33.18
N LYS A 500 -0.11 3.49 -32.85
CA LYS A 500 1.14 4.02 -32.31
C LYS A 500 1.30 3.70 -30.83
N SER A 501 2.56 3.56 -30.42
CA SER A 501 2.92 3.53 -29.01
C SER A 501 2.45 4.80 -28.30
N GLY A 502 2.04 4.67 -27.04
CA GLY A 502 1.52 5.77 -26.22
C GLY A 502 0.38 5.36 -25.29
N ALA A 503 -0.07 4.12 -25.38
CA ALA A 503 -0.92 3.51 -24.37
C ALA A 503 -0.21 3.45 -23.01
N LYS A 504 -1.03 3.30 -21.96
CA LYS A 504 -0.60 3.39 -20.56
C LYS A 504 -1.14 2.19 -19.77
N ILE A 505 -0.38 1.79 -18.76
CA ILE A 505 -0.83 0.90 -17.70
C ILE A 505 -1.20 1.78 -16.50
N TYR A 506 -2.32 1.43 -15.87
CA TYR A 506 -2.87 2.10 -14.70
C TYR A 506 -2.99 1.11 -13.55
N ARG A 507 -3.09 1.64 -12.34
CA ARG A 507 -3.37 0.88 -11.13
C ARG A 507 -4.55 1.48 -10.39
N VAL A 508 -5.49 0.63 -10.04
CA VAL A 508 -6.51 0.91 -9.03
C VAL A 508 -5.97 0.46 -7.70
N ARG A 509 -5.97 1.34 -6.71
CA ARG A 509 -5.64 0.95 -5.34
C ARG A 509 -6.70 1.41 -4.37
N TYR A 510 -6.94 0.62 -3.34
CA TYR A 510 -7.74 1.06 -2.21
C TYR A 510 -6.90 2.04 -1.39
N ALA A 511 -7.46 3.22 -1.18
CA ALA A 511 -6.90 4.30 -0.40
C ALA A 511 -8.07 5.08 0.22
N PRO A 512 -8.61 4.60 1.34
CA PRO A 512 -9.83 5.11 1.94
C PRO A 512 -9.71 6.59 2.24
N THR A 513 -10.78 7.33 1.97
CA THR A 513 -10.85 8.78 2.13
C THR A 513 -11.01 9.23 3.60
N GLN A 514 -10.85 8.33 4.57
CA GLN A 514 -10.95 8.65 5.99
C GLN A 514 -9.75 8.14 6.79
N SER A 515 -8.84 9.07 7.08
CA SER A 515 -7.86 8.97 8.16
C SER A 515 -8.56 9.25 9.49
N THR A 516 -9.31 8.27 10.02
CA THR A 516 -9.82 8.30 11.40
C THR A 516 -9.60 6.93 12.01
N SER A 517 -8.54 6.82 12.84
CA SER A 517 -8.13 5.64 13.63
C SER A 517 -8.08 4.31 12.89
N GLY A 518 -6.90 3.73 12.81
CA GLY A 518 -6.67 2.47 12.11
C GLY A 518 -7.59 1.31 12.48
N VAL A 519 -8.25 1.34 13.65
CA VAL A 519 -9.20 0.30 14.05
C VAL A 519 -10.38 0.93 14.79
N THR A 520 -11.60 0.46 14.56
CA THR A 520 -12.78 0.79 15.37
C THR A 520 -13.44 -0.48 15.85
N ILE A 521 -13.59 -0.63 17.17
CA ILE A 521 -14.30 -1.75 17.80
C ILE A 521 -15.73 -1.35 18.17
N TYR A 522 -16.64 -2.31 18.16
CA TYR A 522 -18.07 -2.09 18.39
C TYR A 522 -18.62 -3.09 19.42
N GLY A 523 -19.55 -2.60 20.24
CA GLY A 523 -20.22 -3.35 21.30
C GLY A 523 -21.36 -4.25 20.81
N ASP A 524 -21.81 -4.07 19.57
CA ASP A 524 -22.80 -4.96 18.96
C ASP A 524 -22.27 -5.48 17.63
N ARG A 525 -22.92 -6.52 17.11
CA ARG A 525 -22.70 -7.01 15.73
C ARG A 525 -23.04 -5.94 14.69
N ASP A 526 -22.51 -6.11 13.50
CA ASP A 526 -22.79 -5.25 12.34
C ASP A 526 -22.47 -3.76 12.59
N PHE A 527 -21.44 -3.49 13.39
CA PHE A 527 -20.92 -2.14 13.64
C PHE A 527 -21.92 -1.20 14.34
N LYS A 528 -22.72 -1.77 15.25
CA LYS A 528 -23.72 -1.05 16.04
C LYS A 528 -23.28 -0.88 17.50
N GLY A 529 -24.11 -0.20 18.29
CA GLY A 529 -23.89 -0.07 19.72
C GLY A 529 -22.80 0.94 20.09
N SER A 530 -22.18 0.72 21.26
CA SER A 530 -20.99 1.48 21.67
C SER A 530 -19.86 1.25 20.69
N PHE A 531 -19.04 2.26 20.39
CA PHE A 531 -17.84 2.08 19.58
C PHE A 531 -16.66 2.87 20.14
N GLN A 532 -15.47 2.32 19.91
CA GLN A 532 -14.20 2.92 20.30
C GLN A 532 -13.21 2.78 19.14
N ALA A 533 -12.69 3.91 18.69
CA ALA A 533 -11.53 3.99 17.83
C ALA A 533 -10.24 3.68 18.60
N LEU A 534 -9.35 2.88 18.02
CA LEU A 534 -8.06 2.49 18.57
C LEU A 534 -6.94 2.86 17.59
N GLY A 535 -5.86 3.43 18.10
CA GLY A 535 -4.59 3.60 17.37
C GLY A 535 -3.69 2.38 17.53
N ALA A 536 -2.51 2.39 16.88
CA ALA A 536 -1.54 1.31 17.03
C ALA A 536 -1.05 1.17 18.48
N GLY A 537 -1.05 -0.04 19.02
CA GLY A 537 -0.71 -0.29 20.41
C GLY A 537 -1.46 -1.47 21.02
N VAL A 538 -1.19 -1.75 22.28
CA VAL A 538 -1.87 -2.79 23.07
C VAL A 538 -2.93 -2.15 23.96
N HIS A 539 -4.19 -2.55 23.78
CA HIS A 539 -5.35 -1.98 24.47
C HIS A 539 -5.92 -2.99 25.47
N ASP A 540 -5.68 -2.73 26.74
CA ASP A 540 -6.06 -3.57 27.88
C ASP A 540 -7.46 -3.20 28.40
N ALA A 541 -8.42 -4.13 28.30
CA ALA A 541 -9.79 -3.90 28.79
C ALA A 541 -9.86 -3.57 30.28
N SER A 542 -9.04 -4.22 31.13
CA SER A 542 -9.02 -4.01 32.59
C SER A 542 -8.49 -2.64 32.98
N LYS A 543 -7.62 -2.05 32.14
CA LYS A 543 -7.11 -0.68 32.28
C LYS A 543 -7.98 0.36 31.55
N GLY A 544 -9.13 -0.05 31.02
CA GLY A 544 -10.05 0.82 30.29
C GLY A 544 -9.64 1.14 28.84
N GLY A 545 -8.68 0.39 28.28
CA GLY A 545 -8.15 0.61 26.93
C GLY A 545 -9.17 0.42 25.80
N LEU A 546 -10.27 -0.30 26.05
CA LEU A 546 -11.37 -0.49 25.09
C LEU A 546 -12.47 0.57 25.20
N GLY A 547 -12.25 1.62 26.01
CA GLY A 547 -13.13 2.78 26.12
C GLY A 547 -14.57 2.42 26.48
N SER A 548 -15.54 2.94 25.72
CA SER A 548 -16.97 2.75 25.98
C SER A 548 -17.48 1.35 25.63
N VAL A 549 -16.74 0.60 24.80
CA VAL A 549 -17.08 -0.78 24.45
C VAL A 549 -16.81 -1.71 25.63
N GLY A 550 -15.66 -1.54 26.29
CA GLY A 550 -15.26 -2.43 27.39
C GLY A 550 -14.89 -3.84 26.92
N GLY A 551 -14.51 -4.70 27.86
CA GLY A 551 -14.12 -6.09 27.54
C GLY A 551 -15.31 -7.06 27.43
N ASP A 552 -16.46 -6.68 27.96
CA ASP A 552 -17.64 -7.53 28.13
C ASP A 552 -18.73 -7.32 27.07
N LYS A 553 -18.45 -6.52 26.03
CA LYS A 553 -19.43 -6.20 24.97
C LYS A 553 -18.86 -6.28 23.56
N MET A 554 -17.55 -6.42 23.37
CA MET A 554 -16.99 -6.32 22.02
C MET A 554 -17.52 -7.45 21.13
N SER A 555 -18.15 -7.06 20.02
CA SER A 555 -18.90 -7.96 19.13
C SER A 555 -18.49 -7.85 17.65
N SER A 556 -18.05 -6.68 17.19
CA SER A 556 -17.60 -6.47 15.80
C SER A 556 -16.48 -5.43 15.72
N LEU A 557 -15.73 -5.39 14.60
CA LEU A 557 -14.66 -4.41 14.39
C LEU A 557 -14.48 -4.02 12.93
N LYS A 558 -14.01 -2.80 12.70
CA LYS A 558 -13.49 -2.34 11.41
C LYS A 558 -12.00 -2.12 11.54
N VAL A 559 -11.24 -2.78 10.68
CA VAL A 559 -9.78 -2.63 10.61
C VAL A 559 -9.48 -1.85 9.34
N GLY A 560 -8.87 -0.68 9.50
CA GLY A 560 -8.43 0.18 8.43
C GLY A 560 -7.21 -0.38 7.69
N PRO A 561 -6.99 0.01 6.43
CA PRO A 561 -5.80 -0.39 5.66
C PRO A 561 -4.50 0.00 6.33
N GLY A 562 -3.50 -0.89 6.21
CA GLY A 562 -2.22 -0.73 6.90
C GLY A 562 -2.27 -1.09 8.38
N TYR A 563 -3.42 -1.53 8.90
CA TYR A 563 -3.59 -2.04 10.25
C TYR A 563 -3.99 -3.50 10.26
N ARG A 564 -3.59 -4.20 11.32
CA ARG A 564 -3.93 -5.59 11.63
C ARG A 564 -4.25 -5.65 13.12
N VAL A 565 -5.04 -6.63 13.56
CA VAL A 565 -5.48 -6.72 14.96
C VAL A 565 -5.35 -8.12 15.50
N VAL A 566 -4.76 -8.29 16.68
CA VAL A 566 -4.90 -9.50 17.48
C VAL A 566 -5.85 -9.21 18.64
N ILE A 567 -6.92 -9.98 18.75
CA ILE A 567 -7.86 -9.93 19.87
C ILE A 567 -7.68 -11.19 20.69
N CYS A 568 -7.53 -11.05 22.00
CA CYS A 568 -7.40 -12.17 22.91
C CYS A 568 -8.43 -12.11 24.04
N GLN A 569 -8.92 -13.29 24.42
CA GLN A 569 -9.54 -13.53 25.72
C GLN A 569 -8.45 -13.87 26.73
N ASP A 570 -8.55 -13.30 27.93
CA ASP A 570 -7.70 -13.61 29.08
C ASP A 570 -8.60 -14.27 30.13
N ASP A 571 -8.27 -15.50 30.53
CA ASP A 571 -9.01 -16.23 31.56
C ASP A 571 -8.52 -15.88 32.99
N SER A 572 -7.51 -15.01 33.13
CA SER A 572 -6.94 -14.67 34.44
C SER A 572 -7.59 -13.41 35.04
N ALA A 573 -8.46 -13.62 36.03
CA ALA A 573 -9.14 -12.56 36.78
C ALA A 573 -8.23 -11.72 37.71
N ALA A 574 -6.90 -11.81 37.56
CA ALA A 574 -5.91 -11.17 38.44
C ALA A 574 -4.99 -10.27 37.62
N GLY A 575 -4.78 -9.04 38.10
CA GLY A 575 -4.01 -8.01 37.39
C GLY A 575 -2.68 -8.50 36.80
N ARG A 576 -2.39 -8.07 35.57
CA ARG A 576 -1.22 -8.48 34.78
C ARG A 576 0.08 -7.98 35.40
N THR A 577 0.95 -8.90 35.82
CA THR A 577 2.36 -8.62 36.17
C THR A 577 3.25 -9.72 35.62
N ASN A 578 4.24 -9.35 34.80
CA ASN A 578 5.28 -10.16 34.11
C ASN A 578 4.83 -11.43 33.35
N ALA A 579 5.01 -11.40 32.02
CA ALA A 579 4.86 -12.50 31.05
C ALA A 579 3.65 -13.43 31.29
N LEU A 580 2.49 -13.14 30.69
CA LEU A 580 1.24 -13.88 30.93
C LEU A 580 0.74 -14.60 29.67
N ASN A 581 0.47 -15.90 29.78
CA ASN A 581 -0.20 -16.66 28.72
C ASN A 581 -1.59 -16.07 28.47
N LEU A 582 -1.87 -15.72 27.22
CA LEU A 582 -3.20 -15.31 26.79
C LEU A 582 -4.01 -16.57 26.49
N GLY A 583 -5.33 -16.48 26.66
CA GLY A 583 -6.26 -17.54 26.29
C GLY A 583 -6.41 -17.61 24.77
N LEU A 584 -7.65 -17.79 24.31
CA LEU A 584 -7.93 -17.83 22.87
C LEU A 584 -7.67 -16.47 22.23
N CYS A 585 -6.89 -16.46 21.14
CA CYS A 585 -6.57 -15.28 20.37
C CYS A 585 -6.97 -15.44 18.90
N ARG A 586 -7.36 -14.35 18.25
CA ARG A 586 -7.70 -14.29 16.83
C ARG A 586 -7.08 -13.06 16.18
N TYR A 587 -6.60 -13.26 14.96
CA TYR A 587 -6.05 -12.25 14.09
C TYR A 587 -7.10 -11.75 13.10
N TYR A 588 -7.10 -10.45 12.84
CA TYR A 588 -7.99 -9.77 11.91
C TYR A 588 -7.17 -8.83 11.01
N GLY A 589 -7.28 -9.03 9.70
CA GLY A 589 -6.69 -8.14 8.70
C GLY A 589 -7.57 -6.91 8.39
N PRO A 590 -7.10 -6.01 7.49
CA PRO A 590 -7.88 -4.88 7.00
C PRO A 590 -9.24 -5.31 6.44
N GLY A 591 -10.33 -4.71 6.92
CA GLY A 591 -11.67 -5.09 6.50
C GLY A 591 -12.76 -4.78 7.53
N GLN A 592 -13.97 -5.19 7.18
CA GLN A 592 -15.15 -5.05 8.04
C GLN A 592 -15.52 -6.42 8.61
N HIS A 593 -15.27 -6.60 9.91
CA HIS A 593 -15.54 -7.84 10.64
C HIS A 593 -16.85 -7.73 11.40
N GLN A 594 -17.95 -8.12 10.76
CA GLN A 594 -19.31 -8.01 11.31
C GLN A 594 -19.51 -8.81 12.60
N TYR A 595 -18.64 -9.80 12.87
CA TYR A 595 -18.64 -10.58 14.08
C TYR A 595 -17.23 -11.05 14.47
N VAL A 596 -16.85 -10.87 15.74
CA VAL A 596 -15.54 -11.33 16.25
C VAL A 596 -15.45 -12.85 16.39
N GLY A 597 -16.58 -13.54 16.48
CA GLY A 597 -16.65 -14.98 16.72
C GLY A 597 -17.17 -15.32 18.12
N ALA A 598 -17.79 -16.50 18.26
CA ALA A 598 -18.45 -16.91 19.51
C ALA A 598 -17.50 -17.00 20.71
N ASP A 599 -16.25 -17.33 20.45
CA ASP A 599 -15.25 -17.51 21.49
C ASP A 599 -14.77 -16.18 22.08
N LEU A 600 -14.75 -15.10 21.28
CA LEU A 600 -14.27 -13.78 21.71
C LEU A 600 -15.39 -12.78 22.01
N ASN A 601 -16.60 -13.03 21.51
CA ASN A 601 -17.73 -12.14 21.70
C ASN A 601 -18.02 -11.90 23.18
N ASP A 602 -18.01 -10.64 23.59
CA ASP A 602 -18.26 -10.20 24.98
C ASP A 602 -17.25 -10.76 26.00
N LYS A 603 -16.08 -11.22 25.54
CA LYS A 603 -15.02 -11.82 26.37
C LYS A 603 -13.63 -11.24 26.08
N THR A 604 -13.58 -10.14 25.32
CA THR A 604 -12.31 -9.53 24.91
C THR A 604 -11.57 -8.93 26.09
N SER A 605 -10.32 -9.34 26.28
CA SER A 605 -9.48 -8.86 27.37
C SER A 605 -8.30 -8.00 26.90
N LEU A 606 -7.86 -8.22 25.66
CA LEU A 606 -6.77 -7.51 25.03
C LEU A 606 -7.09 -7.30 23.54
N VAL A 607 -6.88 -6.08 23.05
CA VAL A 607 -6.89 -5.77 21.62
C VAL A 607 -5.54 -5.16 21.26
N THR A 608 -4.74 -5.86 20.48
CA THR A 608 -3.47 -5.35 19.98
C THR A 608 -3.66 -4.88 18.54
N VAL A 609 -3.56 -3.58 18.32
CA VAL A 609 -3.64 -2.95 17.01
C VAL A 609 -2.22 -2.75 16.48
N MET A 610 -1.93 -3.37 15.36
CA MET A 610 -0.64 -3.33 14.69
C MET A 610 -0.75 -2.42 13.48
N SER A 611 0.20 -1.50 13.31
CA SER A 611 0.47 -0.85 12.02
C SER A 611 1.48 -1.68 11.21
N ALA A 612 1.77 -1.25 9.98
CA ALA A 612 2.89 -1.79 9.20
C ALA A 612 4.20 -1.78 10.03
N ALA A 613 5.04 -2.81 9.83
CA ALA A 613 6.31 -2.97 10.51
C ALA A 613 7.15 -1.67 10.41
N ALA A 614 7.44 -1.08 11.58
CA ALA A 614 8.26 0.12 11.64
C ALA A 614 9.72 -0.26 11.34
N LYS A 615 10.24 0.18 10.19
CA LYS A 615 11.61 -0.10 9.75
C LYS A 615 12.70 0.56 10.62
N ASN A 616 12.34 1.59 11.39
CA ASN A 616 13.29 2.44 12.15
C ASN A 616 12.87 2.63 13.63
N GLY A 617 12.29 1.62 14.28
CA GLY A 617 11.90 1.69 15.70
C GLY A 617 12.68 0.73 16.59
N SER A 618 12.95 1.13 17.83
CA SER A 618 13.79 0.39 18.79
C SER A 618 13.11 0.20 20.15
N GLY A 619 11.79 0.00 20.18
CA GLY A 619 11.05 -0.15 21.44
C GLY A 619 11.12 -1.56 22.03
N VAL A 620 11.38 -2.55 21.17
CA VAL A 620 11.61 -3.95 21.53
C VAL A 620 12.83 -4.42 20.75
N THR A 621 13.72 -5.19 21.38
CA THR A 621 14.76 -5.94 20.67
C THR A 621 14.47 -7.42 20.83
N ALA A 622 14.29 -8.11 19.70
CA ALA A 622 14.16 -9.55 19.66
C ALA A 622 15.51 -10.20 19.44
N TYR A 623 15.79 -11.26 20.19
CA TYR A 623 17.02 -12.03 20.09
C TYR A 623 16.69 -13.45 19.70
N ARG A 624 17.48 -13.98 18.76
CA ARG A 624 17.38 -15.36 18.32
C ARG A 624 17.56 -16.32 19.49
N ASP A 625 18.56 -16.11 20.33
CA ASP A 625 18.86 -17.03 21.42
C ASP A 625 18.33 -16.52 22.78
N ALA A 626 18.31 -17.40 23.78
CA ALA A 626 18.03 -17.04 25.16
C ALA A 626 19.13 -16.09 25.70
N ASP A 627 18.87 -15.44 26.83
CA ASP A 627 19.84 -14.58 27.53
C ASP A 627 20.41 -13.42 26.68
N PHE A 628 19.66 -13.01 25.65
CA PHE A 628 20.01 -11.91 24.73
C PHE A 628 21.24 -12.17 23.87
N GLU A 629 21.48 -13.44 23.52
CA GLU A 629 22.55 -13.87 22.63
C GLU A 629 22.06 -14.06 21.17
N GLY A 630 23.01 -14.33 20.27
CA GLY A 630 22.72 -14.61 18.86
C GLY A 630 22.46 -13.36 18.01
N ALA A 631 21.80 -13.57 16.87
CA ALA A 631 21.33 -12.48 16.02
C ALA A 631 20.18 -11.73 16.71
N ASP A 632 20.17 -10.41 16.57
CA ASP A 632 19.13 -9.56 17.15
C ASP A 632 18.48 -8.66 16.10
N GLN A 633 17.21 -8.32 16.35
CA GLN A 633 16.43 -7.44 15.50
C GLN A 633 15.70 -6.38 16.34
N PRO A 634 15.95 -5.08 16.12
CA PRO A 634 15.17 -4.02 16.74
C PRO A 634 13.79 -3.91 16.07
N LEU A 635 12.76 -3.80 16.90
CA LEU A 635 11.35 -3.75 16.53
C LEU A 635 10.72 -2.46 17.09
N GLY A 636 10.08 -1.68 16.23
CA GLY A 636 9.22 -0.56 16.59
C GLY A 636 7.76 -0.96 16.79
N VAL A 637 6.88 0.01 17.02
CA VAL A 637 5.42 -0.26 17.04
C VAL A 637 4.98 -0.82 15.69
N GLY A 638 4.28 -1.96 15.70
CA GLY A 638 3.87 -2.65 14.48
C GLY A 638 3.64 -4.14 14.68
N GLY A 639 3.27 -4.82 13.60
CA GLY A 639 3.21 -6.28 13.53
C GLY A 639 4.35 -6.82 12.69
N TYR A 640 4.96 -7.91 13.14
CA TYR A 640 6.09 -8.58 12.49
C TYR A 640 5.76 -10.06 12.31
N GLU A 641 5.50 -10.46 11.07
CA GLU A 641 5.14 -11.84 10.70
C GLU A 641 6.31 -12.56 10.02
N VAL A 642 6.59 -13.77 10.50
CA VAL A 642 7.61 -14.66 9.92
C VAL A 642 7.30 -14.97 8.45
N SER A 643 6.05 -15.34 8.13
CA SER A 643 5.64 -15.67 6.76
C SER A 643 5.70 -14.50 5.79
N ALA A 644 5.74 -13.26 6.30
CA ALA A 644 5.90 -12.05 5.50
C ALA A 644 7.38 -11.65 5.34
N GLY A 645 8.33 -12.38 5.94
CA GLY A 645 9.75 -12.04 5.94
C GLY A 645 10.06 -10.77 6.74
N GLU A 646 9.22 -10.41 7.71
CA GLU A 646 9.36 -9.18 8.52
C GLU A 646 10.31 -9.38 9.73
N LEU A 647 10.76 -10.62 9.97
CA LEU A 647 11.74 -11.00 10.98
C LEU A 647 12.99 -11.67 10.35
N PRO A 648 13.69 -11.03 9.39
CA PRO A 648 14.75 -11.70 8.63
C PRO A 648 15.95 -12.15 9.45
N ASP A 649 16.24 -11.49 10.58
CA ASP A 649 17.45 -11.75 11.37
C ASP A 649 17.22 -12.78 12.48
N VAL A 650 15.97 -12.91 12.94
CA VAL A 650 15.59 -13.78 14.08
C VAL A 650 14.58 -14.88 13.73
N ASP A 651 13.81 -14.71 12.64
CA ASP A 651 12.82 -15.66 12.12
C ASP A 651 11.87 -16.24 13.19
N ASP A 652 11.42 -17.49 13.02
CA ASP A 652 10.68 -18.26 14.03
C ASP A 652 11.51 -18.63 15.27
N ALA A 653 12.83 -18.40 15.23
CA ALA A 653 13.80 -18.78 16.25
C ALA A 653 13.87 -17.86 17.47
N THR A 654 13.18 -16.71 17.46
CA THR A 654 13.26 -15.73 18.56
C THR A 654 13.04 -16.39 19.95
N SER A 655 13.98 -16.19 20.88
CA SER A 655 13.95 -16.86 22.20
C SER A 655 14.05 -15.92 23.40
N SER A 656 14.44 -14.66 23.23
CA SER A 656 14.41 -13.66 24.30
C SER A 656 14.07 -12.25 23.79
N LEU A 657 13.57 -11.38 24.69
CA LEU A 657 13.15 -10.02 24.36
C LEU A 657 13.67 -9.00 25.37
N LYS A 658 14.14 -7.85 24.89
CA LYS A 658 14.28 -6.63 25.70
C LYS A 658 13.19 -5.65 25.29
N ILE A 659 12.39 -5.18 26.25
CA ILE A 659 11.26 -4.29 26.01
C ILE A 659 11.46 -2.99 26.80
N ASP A 660 11.53 -1.87 26.08
CA ASP A 660 11.72 -0.56 26.69
C ASP A 660 10.51 -0.15 27.55
N PRO A 661 10.69 0.70 28.59
CA PRO A 661 9.58 1.20 29.39
C PRO A 661 8.42 1.76 28.54
N GLY A 662 7.18 1.36 28.81
CA GLY A 662 6.02 1.85 28.04
C GLY A 662 5.83 1.21 26.66
N TYR A 663 6.72 0.30 26.25
CA TYR A 663 6.47 -0.66 25.16
C TYR A 663 5.99 -1.98 25.73
N GLN A 664 5.29 -2.74 24.88
CA GLN A 664 4.69 -4.03 25.20
C GLN A 664 4.76 -4.92 23.96
N ALA A 665 4.84 -6.23 24.16
CA ALA A 665 4.82 -7.19 23.06
C ALA A 665 3.76 -8.28 23.28
N VAL A 666 3.08 -8.67 22.21
CA VAL A 666 2.29 -9.90 22.16
C VAL A 666 2.95 -10.82 21.15
N VAL A 667 3.39 -12.00 21.61
CA VAL A 667 4.05 -13.00 20.78
C VAL A 667 3.10 -14.18 20.61
N CYS A 668 2.90 -14.63 19.37
CA CYS A 668 1.97 -15.72 19.05
C CYS A 668 2.65 -16.82 18.22
N GLN A 669 2.26 -18.07 18.47
CA GLN A 669 2.67 -19.25 17.71
C GLN A 669 1.77 -19.50 16.50
N HIS A 670 2.17 -20.42 15.62
CA HIS A 670 1.31 -21.00 14.60
C HIS A 670 0.74 -22.35 15.08
N ASP A 671 -0.58 -22.58 14.96
CA ASP A 671 -1.18 -23.91 15.18
C ASP A 671 -1.12 -24.72 13.87
N ARG A 672 -0.43 -25.86 13.89
CA ARG A 672 -0.41 -26.86 12.79
C ARG A 672 -1.67 -27.74 12.80
N ALA A 673 -2.86 -27.14 12.93
CA ALA A 673 -4.09 -27.81 12.53
C ALA A 673 -4.39 -27.46 11.06
N ALA A 674 -3.86 -28.27 10.14
CA ALA A 674 -4.11 -28.16 8.71
C ALA A 674 -5.63 -28.12 8.41
N GLY A 675 -6.09 -27.05 7.76
CA GLY A 675 -7.39 -27.02 7.09
C GLY A 675 -8.45 -26.04 7.60
N VAL A 676 -8.12 -25.04 8.43
CA VAL A 676 -9.10 -24.01 8.84
C VAL A 676 -8.80 -22.67 8.16
N ASN A 677 -9.83 -22.10 7.53
CA ASN A 677 -9.80 -20.79 6.88
C ASN A 677 -9.39 -19.66 7.86
N SER A 678 -8.46 -18.82 7.40
CA SER A 678 -8.23 -17.40 7.75
C SER A 678 -8.58 -16.94 9.19
N GLY A 679 -7.57 -16.76 10.05
CA GLY A 679 -7.62 -15.82 11.18
C GLY A 679 -7.29 -16.33 12.57
N GLN A 680 -7.12 -17.64 12.81
CA GLN A 680 -6.70 -18.13 14.13
C GLN A 680 -5.18 -18.10 14.27
N VAL A 681 -4.69 -17.49 15.36
CA VAL A 681 -3.29 -17.59 15.80
C VAL A 681 -3.21 -18.65 16.88
N GLY A 682 -2.07 -19.34 16.96
CA GLY A 682 -1.79 -20.30 18.04
C GLY A 682 -1.70 -19.60 19.41
N PRO A 683 -1.26 -20.32 20.46
CA PRO A 683 -1.07 -19.73 21.79
C PRO A 683 -0.29 -18.42 21.72
N CYS A 684 -0.77 -17.40 22.42
CA CYS A 684 -0.10 -16.10 22.50
C CYS A 684 0.32 -15.80 23.94
N ARG A 685 1.37 -14.98 24.10
CA ARG A 685 1.82 -14.47 25.39
C ARG A 685 2.03 -12.96 25.34
N PHE A 686 1.61 -12.28 26.39
CA PHE A 686 1.84 -10.84 26.59
C PHE A 686 3.09 -10.61 27.44
N TYR A 687 3.93 -9.67 27.01
CA TYR A 687 5.15 -9.23 27.70
C TYR A 687 5.09 -7.71 27.92
N ASP A 688 5.30 -7.28 29.16
CA ASP A 688 5.41 -5.86 29.53
C ASP A 688 6.88 -5.41 29.45
N ALA A 689 7.14 -4.12 29.70
CA ALA A 689 8.50 -3.59 29.75
C ALA A 689 9.43 -4.36 30.71
N GLY A 690 10.67 -4.59 30.26
CA GLY A 690 11.68 -5.33 31.02
C GLY A 690 12.53 -6.26 30.16
N GLU A 691 13.42 -6.98 30.84
CA GLU A 691 14.29 -8.00 30.26
C GLU A 691 13.65 -9.39 30.43
N HIS A 692 13.32 -10.03 29.30
CA HIS A 692 12.74 -11.38 29.27
C HIS A 692 13.76 -12.34 28.68
N VAL A 693 14.59 -12.92 29.55
CA VAL A 693 15.71 -13.82 29.20
C VAL A 693 15.28 -15.09 28.45
N THR A 694 13.99 -15.44 28.53
CA THR A 694 13.38 -16.52 27.75
C THR A 694 11.92 -16.22 27.45
N LEU A 695 11.44 -16.67 26.29
CA LEU A 695 10.01 -16.71 25.93
C LEU A 695 9.33 -18.03 26.37
N GLY A 696 10.06 -18.92 27.05
CA GLY A 696 9.61 -20.21 27.56
C GLY A 696 9.62 -21.31 26.49
N ASP A 697 9.95 -22.54 26.91
CA ASP A 697 10.28 -23.69 26.05
C ASP A 697 9.26 -24.01 24.95
N SER A 698 7.98 -23.67 25.13
CA SER A 698 6.95 -23.92 24.11
C SER A 698 6.94 -22.89 22.97
N PHE A 699 7.48 -21.68 23.18
CA PHE A 699 7.49 -20.56 22.23
C PHE A 699 8.81 -20.39 21.49
N SER A 700 9.95 -20.79 22.08
CA SER A 700 11.24 -20.80 21.37
C SER A 700 11.14 -21.64 20.09
N ASP A 701 11.71 -21.14 19.00
CA ASP A 701 11.70 -21.79 17.67
C ASP A 701 10.30 -22.09 17.11
N ASN A 702 9.29 -21.34 17.53
CA ASN A 702 7.91 -21.55 17.07
C ASN A 702 7.10 -20.24 17.02
N ILE A 703 7.76 -19.12 16.75
CA ILE A 703 7.11 -17.81 16.67
C ILE A 703 6.60 -17.57 15.27
N HIS A 704 5.37 -17.05 15.18
CA HIS A 704 4.75 -16.68 13.92
C HIS A 704 4.54 -15.17 13.81
N LEU A 705 4.18 -14.53 14.92
CA LEU A 705 3.84 -13.12 14.98
C LEU A 705 4.41 -12.50 16.26
N ILE A 706 5.09 -11.37 16.10
CA ILE A 706 5.42 -10.45 17.18
C ILE A 706 4.67 -9.14 16.94
N ALA A 707 3.76 -8.79 17.84
CA ALA A 707 3.01 -7.55 17.82
C ALA A 707 3.55 -6.61 18.89
N VAL A 708 4.14 -5.50 18.46
CA VAL A 708 4.73 -4.50 19.36
C VAL A 708 3.79 -3.32 19.52
N GLY A 709 3.38 -3.04 20.75
CA GLY A 709 2.70 -1.82 21.14
C GLY A 709 3.63 -0.84 21.84
N GLY A 710 3.40 0.45 21.64
CA GLY A 710 4.16 1.52 22.27
C GLY A 710 3.27 2.67 22.74
N PRO A 711 3.88 3.71 23.35
CA PRO A 711 3.15 4.90 23.78
C PRO A 711 2.57 5.65 22.57
N ALA A 712 1.36 6.20 22.71
CA ALA A 712 0.71 6.94 21.64
C ALA A 712 1.54 8.14 21.14
N VAL A 713 2.25 8.80 22.06
CA VAL A 713 3.10 9.95 21.76
C VAL A 713 4.34 9.93 22.64
N THR A 714 5.50 10.25 22.05
CA THR A 714 6.73 10.51 22.80
C THR A 714 7.26 11.89 22.45
N MET A 715 7.36 12.75 23.45
CA MET A 715 7.88 14.13 23.35
C MET A 715 9.33 14.18 23.81
N PHE A 716 10.12 15.07 23.21
CA PHE A 716 11.56 15.19 23.41
C PHE A 716 11.95 16.65 23.66
N SER A 717 12.96 16.86 24.51
CA SER A 717 13.45 18.19 24.86
C SER A 717 14.35 18.80 23.77
N GLU A 718 14.86 18.00 22.84
CA GLU A 718 15.72 18.46 21.74
C GLU A 718 15.18 18.02 20.37
N ALA A 719 15.63 18.71 19.32
CA ALA A 719 15.24 18.43 17.95
C ALA A 719 15.71 17.04 17.50
N GLY A 720 14.99 16.44 16.55
CA GLY A 720 15.35 15.12 16.00
C GLY A 720 15.19 13.98 17.00
N LEU A 721 14.23 14.07 17.92
CA LEU A 721 13.90 13.05 18.93
C LEU A 721 15.04 12.76 19.92
N LYS A 722 15.73 13.80 20.40
CA LYS A 722 16.89 13.71 21.32
C LYS A 722 16.61 14.33 22.68
N GLY A 723 17.54 14.14 23.62
CA GLY A 723 17.46 14.71 24.97
C GLY A 723 16.51 13.95 25.90
N ASN A 724 15.98 14.65 26.91
CA ASN A 724 14.99 14.09 27.82
C ASN A 724 13.71 13.77 27.06
N SER A 725 13.14 12.59 27.31
CA SER A 725 11.90 12.16 26.66
C SER A 725 10.82 11.85 27.69
N GLN A 726 9.58 12.15 27.31
CA GLN A 726 8.40 11.81 28.09
C GLN A 726 7.30 11.25 27.19
N ARG A 727 6.71 10.16 27.65
CA ARG A 727 5.68 9.40 26.92
C ARG A 727 4.29 9.79 27.42
N TYR A 728 3.32 9.85 26.50
CA TYR A 728 1.94 10.20 26.78
C TYR A 728 0.99 9.18 26.17
N THR A 729 0.00 8.77 26.95
CA THR A 729 -1.15 7.96 26.51
C THR A 729 -2.31 8.89 26.12
N PRO A 730 -3.42 8.39 25.54
CA PRO A 730 -4.59 9.24 25.32
C PRO A 730 -5.06 9.95 26.61
N GLY A 731 -5.20 11.28 26.55
CA GLY A 731 -5.49 12.13 27.71
C GLY A 731 -5.20 13.62 27.46
N ILE A 732 -5.59 14.46 28.43
CA ILE A 732 -5.21 15.89 28.48
C ILE A 732 -4.20 16.08 29.61
N TYR A 733 -3.04 16.63 29.27
CA TYR A 733 -1.91 16.83 30.16
C TYR A 733 -1.61 18.33 30.30
N GLU A 734 -1.44 18.76 31.54
CA GLU A 734 -1.28 20.16 31.91
C GLU A 734 0.07 20.39 32.61
N ALA A 735 0.87 21.32 32.08
CA ALA A 735 2.12 21.73 32.70
C ALA A 735 1.94 22.20 34.15
N VAL A 736 0.87 22.97 34.40
CA VAL A 736 0.56 23.54 35.74
C VAL A 736 0.24 22.48 36.79
N ARG A 737 -0.02 21.24 36.39
CA ARG A 737 -0.20 20.09 37.27
C ARG A 737 1.07 19.26 37.45
N GLY A 738 2.20 19.74 36.94
CA GLY A 738 3.49 19.04 36.97
C GLY A 738 3.55 17.85 36.02
N GLN A 739 2.66 17.76 35.03
CA GLN A 739 2.55 16.58 34.17
C GLN A 739 3.61 16.53 33.06
N PHE A 740 4.51 17.53 32.97
CA PHE A 740 5.66 17.57 32.05
C PHE A 740 6.99 17.41 32.80
N SER A 741 7.00 16.73 33.95
CA SER A 741 8.13 16.73 34.88
C SER A 741 9.44 16.15 34.35
N VAL A 742 9.39 15.31 33.31
CA VAL A 742 10.60 14.67 32.74
C VAL A 742 11.16 15.48 31.58
N VAL A 743 10.30 15.85 30.63
CA VAL A 743 10.72 16.63 29.45
C VAL A 743 10.91 18.12 29.78
N GLY A 744 10.17 18.63 30.78
CA GLY A 744 10.12 20.04 31.16
C GLY A 744 8.97 20.79 30.48
N ASN A 745 8.34 21.70 31.23
CA ASN A 745 7.53 22.74 30.61
C ASN A 745 8.46 23.65 29.80
N ASP A 746 8.01 24.12 28.63
CA ASP A 746 8.77 25.05 27.79
C ASP A 746 10.11 24.51 27.24
N ALA A 747 10.26 23.18 27.18
CA ALA A 747 11.44 22.52 26.64
C ALA A 747 11.14 21.57 25.46
N ILE A 748 9.86 21.36 25.14
CA ILE A 748 9.46 20.41 24.10
C ILE A 748 9.73 21.01 22.72
N THR A 749 10.59 20.36 21.94
CA THR A 749 11.02 20.81 20.60
C THR A 749 10.82 19.78 19.49
N SER A 750 10.68 18.50 19.82
CA SER A 750 10.32 17.47 18.84
C SER A 750 9.53 16.34 19.47
N PHE A 751 8.80 15.58 18.65
CA PHE A 751 8.00 14.46 19.13
C PHE A 751 7.61 13.49 18.01
N ARG A 752 7.22 12.29 18.43
CA ARG A 752 6.65 11.27 17.56
C ARG A 752 5.21 11.00 17.98
N VAL A 753 4.31 10.94 17.01
CA VAL A 753 2.92 10.50 17.16
C VAL A 753 2.79 9.16 16.45
N GLU A 754 2.35 8.14 17.18
CA GLU A 754 2.14 6.81 16.61
C GLU A 754 0.89 6.75 15.73
N ALA A 755 0.86 5.75 14.85
CA ALA A 755 -0.18 5.59 13.85
C ALA A 755 -1.58 5.53 14.47
N GLY A 756 -2.52 6.29 13.91
CA GLY A 756 -3.91 6.35 14.38
C GLY A 756 -4.17 7.28 15.58
N TYR A 757 -3.16 8.00 16.07
CA TYR A 757 -3.31 9.05 17.09
C TYR A 757 -3.23 10.46 16.51
N ARG A 758 -3.75 11.42 17.27
CA ARG A 758 -3.64 12.86 16.99
C ARG A 758 -3.22 13.59 18.26
N VAL A 759 -2.49 14.69 18.07
CA VAL A 759 -2.04 15.54 19.18
C VAL A 759 -2.44 16.98 18.91
N LEU A 760 -3.02 17.62 19.92
CA LEU A 760 -3.21 19.06 19.98
C LEU A 760 -2.25 19.63 21.04
N ILE A 761 -1.35 20.50 20.61
CA ILE A 761 -0.41 21.20 21.49
C ILE A 761 -0.83 22.67 21.54
N CYS A 762 -0.91 23.23 22.74
CA CYS A 762 -1.26 24.62 22.97
C CYS A 762 -0.22 25.30 23.85
N ASN A 763 0.13 26.53 23.48
CA ASN A 763 0.87 27.45 24.35
C ASN A 763 -0.11 28.17 25.28
N ASN A 764 0.20 28.25 26.57
CA ASN A 764 -0.48 29.17 27.47
C ASN A 764 0.36 29.59 28.71
N ASP A 765 1.18 30.63 28.55
CA ASP A 765 1.93 31.26 29.65
C ASP A 765 1.06 32.14 30.58
N SER A 766 -0.19 32.42 30.21
CA SER A 766 -1.07 33.26 31.03
C SER A 766 -1.73 32.43 32.13
N LYS A 767 -1.21 32.58 33.36
CA LYS A 767 -1.67 31.97 34.63
C LYS A 767 -3.09 31.37 34.54
N PHE A 768 -3.13 30.05 34.39
CA PHE A 768 -4.33 29.22 34.40
C PHE A 768 -5.25 29.59 35.58
N ALA A 769 -6.26 30.43 35.34
CA ALA A 769 -7.30 30.66 36.32
C ALA A 769 -8.07 29.34 36.44
N LYS A 770 -8.03 28.73 37.63
CA LYS A 770 -8.65 27.42 37.91
C LYS A 770 -10.05 27.33 37.27
N ASN A 771 -10.17 26.45 36.27
CA ASN A 771 -11.40 25.90 35.69
C ASN A 771 -12.06 26.56 34.46
N LYS A 772 -11.54 27.67 33.90
CA LYS A 772 -11.93 28.20 32.57
C LYS A 772 -10.79 29.06 32.01
N GLY A 773 -10.35 28.82 30.77
CA GLY A 773 -9.28 29.63 30.19
C GLY A 773 -9.21 29.58 28.68
N ASP A 774 -9.03 30.75 28.08
CA ASP A 774 -8.56 30.88 26.70
C ASP A 774 -7.17 30.26 26.59
N LEU A 775 -6.99 29.44 25.57
CA LEU A 775 -5.69 28.90 25.22
C LEU A 775 -5.03 29.88 24.26
N GLY A 776 -3.70 29.98 24.33
CA GLY A 776 -2.91 30.70 23.34
C GLY A 776 -2.89 29.95 22.01
N PRO A 777 -1.90 30.22 21.13
CA PRO A 777 -1.76 29.50 19.87
C PRO A 777 -1.74 28.00 20.09
N CYS A 778 -2.60 27.28 19.37
CA CYS A 778 -2.60 25.83 19.35
C CYS A 778 -2.30 25.31 17.95
N ARG A 779 -1.69 24.13 17.89
CA ARG A 779 -1.46 23.41 16.64
C ARG A 779 -1.78 21.93 16.80
N GLN A 780 -2.43 21.39 15.78
CA GLN A 780 -2.77 19.98 15.70
C GLN A 780 -1.75 19.24 14.83
N TYR A 781 -1.41 18.03 15.23
CA TYR A 781 -0.48 17.14 14.55
C TYR A 781 -1.08 15.75 14.43
N ARG A 782 -0.73 15.07 13.34
CA ARG A 782 -1.10 13.68 13.03
C ARG A 782 0.08 12.76 13.28
N GLU A 783 -0.10 11.48 12.97
CA GLU A 783 0.97 10.48 12.98
C GLU A 783 2.26 10.96 12.28
N GLY A 784 3.40 10.53 12.79
CA GLY A 784 4.72 10.88 12.25
C GLY A 784 5.65 11.57 13.24
N VAL A 785 6.82 11.94 12.74
CA VAL A 785 7.86 12.67 13.48
C VAL A 785 7.74 14.16 13.18
N HIS A 786 7.72 14.97 14.22
CA HIS A 786 7.50 16.42 14.13
C HIS A 786 8.60 17.18 14.85
N ASN A 787 9.13 18.20 14.19
CA ASN A 787 9.97 19.22 14.81
C ASN A 787 9.14 20.49 15.00
N LEU A 788 9.26 21.11 16.17
CA LEU A 788 8.50 22.29 16.55
C LEU A 788 9.20 23.60 16.20
N GLN A 789 10.46 23.56 15.74
CA GLN A 789 11.22 24.77 15.42
C GLN A 789 10.46 25.71 14.47
N GLY A 790 10.33 26.98 14.88
CA GLY A 790 9.61 28.01 14.11
C GLY A 790 8.10 27.96 14.23
N THR A 791 7.55 27.10 15.10
CA THR A 791 6.11 27.02 15.36
C THR A 791 5.73 27.78 16.64
N PRO A 792 4.48 28.25 16.77
CA PRO A 792 4.04 29.00 17.96
C PRO A 792 4.04 28.22 19.28
N VAL A 793 4.27 26.90 19.23
CA VAL A 793 4.25 25.98 20.38
C VAL A 793 5.63 25.37 20.66
N ASP A 794 6.67 25.80 19.94
CA ASP A 794 8.06 25.44 20.20
C ASP A 794 8.47 25.95 21.58
N ASN A 795 8.99 25.08 22.44
CA ASN A 795 9.45 25.45 23.79
C ASN A 795 8.46 26.27 24.60
N THR A 796 7.17 26.11 24.34
CA THR A 796 6.11 26.89 24.99
C THR A 796 4.84 26.07 25.22
N ALA A 797 4.92 24.75 25.00
CA ALA A 797 3.79 23.86 25.19
C ALA A 797 3.39 23.82 26.67
N SER A 798 2.16 24.25 26.98
CA SER A 798 1.60 24.24 28.34
C SER A 798 0.43 23.25 28.50
N LEU A 799 -0.16 22.84 27.38
CA LEU A 799 -1.21 21.83 27.32
C LEU A 799 -0.98 20.89 26.14
N ILE A 800 -0.97 19.59 26.43
CA ILE A 800 -0.87 18.52 25.42
C ILE A 800 -2.13 17.69 25.52
N THR A 801 -2.81 17.52 24.41
CA THR A 801 -3.97 16.66 24.30
C THR A 801 -3.65 15.54 23.32
N VAL A 802 -3.51 14.32 23.82
CA VAL A 802 -3.28 13.10 23.03
C VAL A 802 -4.60 12.38 22.90
N LEU A 803 -5.02 12.06 21.68
CA LEU A 803 -6.34 11.49 21.47
C LEU A 803 -6.27 10.34 20.48
N ALA A 804 -6.93 9.24 20.85
CA ALA A 804 -7.37 8.22 19.91
C ALA A 804 -8.59 8.76 19.13
N GLY A 805 -8.93 8.16 17.99
CA GLY A 805 -10.06 8.58 17.16
C GLY A 805 -11.41 8.65 17.90
N PRO A 806 -12.52 8.96 17.20
CA PRO A 806 -13.80 9.22 17.85
C PRO A 806 -14.34 7.99 18.62
N SER A 807 -15.07 8.24 19.71
CA SER A 807 -15.86 7.22 20.41
C SER A 807 -17.27 7.74 20.66
N ASN A 808 -18.26 6.86 20.78
CA ASN A 808 -19.58 7.31 21.26
C ASN A 808 -19.70 7.18 22.79
N GLY A 809 -20.54 8.03 23.36
CA GLY A 809 -20.79 8.10 24.80
C GLY A 809 -21.24 9.49 25.23
N ALA A 810 -21.93 9.59 26.36
CA ALA A 810 -22.39 10.87 26.90
C ALA A 810 -21.31 11.55 27.77
N ARG A 811 -20.05 11.63 27.31
CA ARG A 811 -18.95 12.27 28.07
C ARG A 811 -18.94 13.77 27.88
N MET A 812 -19.33 14.22 26.70
CA MET A 812 -19.69 15.60 26.45
C MET A 812 -20.98 15.66 25.63
N THR A 813 -21.82 16.64 25.88
CA THR A 813 -22.95 16.99 25.01
C THR A 813 -22.76 18.41 24.52
N VAL A 814 -22.81 18.64 23.21
CA VAL A 814 -22.80 20.00 22.64
C VAL A 814 -24.16 20.33 22.09
N TYR A 815 -24.44 21.62 22.03
CA TYR A 815 -25.71 22.17 21.59
C TYR A 815 -25.47 23.27 20.59
N ARG A 816 -26.30 23.27 19.55
CA ARG A 816 -26.30 24.30 18.51
C ARG A 816 -26.54 25.67 19.09
N ASP A 817 -27.50 25.77 20.02
CA ASP A 817 -27.88 27.04 20.61
C ASP A 817 -27.36 27.18 22.04
N ARG A 818 -27.37 28.42 22.53
CA ARG A 818 -27.06 28.75 23.92
C ARG A 818 -28.04 28.11 24.90
N ASP A 819 -27.61 28.00 26.16
CA ASP A 819 -28.44 27.48 27.25
C ASP A 819 -28.97 26.05 27.03
N PHE A 820 -28.19 25.21 26.35
CA PHE A 820 -28.49 23.80 26.08
C PHE A 820 -29.73 23.57 25.22
N LYS A 821 -29.97 24.47 24.24
CA LYS A 821 -31.12 24.42 23.33
C LYS A 821 -30.70 24.00 21.91
N GLY A 822 -31.70 23.73 21.08
CA GLY A 822 -31.51 23.39 19.67
C GLY A 822 -31.05 21.94 19.46
N VAL A 823 -30.49 21.70 18.28
CA VAL A 823 -29.91 20.39 17.93
C VAL A 823 -28.73 20.10 18.84
N SER A 824 -28.65 18.88 19.36
CA SER A 824 -27.56 18.45 20.23
C SER A 824 -26.93 17.15 19.73
N ASN A 825 -25.67 16.92 20.13
CA ASN A 825 -24.98 15.67 19.88
C ASN A 825 -24.10 15.30 21.08
N LYS A 826 -23.88 14.00 21.27
CA LYS A 826 -23.09 13.44 22.38
C LYS A 826 -21.78 12.86 21.86
N TYR A 827 -20.70 13.15 22.56
CA TYR A 827 -19.35 12.73 22.21
C TYR A 827 -18.70 11.96 23.37
N GLY A 828 -18.08 10.84 23.02
CA GLY A 828 -17.16 10.13 23.91
C GLY A 828 -15.77 10.78 23.92
N ILE A 829 -14.81 10.11 24.52
CA ILE A 829 -13.39 10.52 24.49
C ILE A 829 -12.89 10.48 23.04
N GLY A 830 -12.21 11.52 22.56
CA GLY A 830 -11.67 11.59 21.20
C GLY A 830 -11.61 13.01 20.63
N VAL A 831 -11.10 13.13 19.39
CA VAL A 831 -11.16 14.34 18.54
C VAL A 831 -12.28 14.19 17.52
N TYR A 832 -13.07 15.25 17.36
CA TYR A 832 -14.10 15.38 16.33
C TYR A 832 -13.81 16.66 15.56
N GLY A 833 -13.41 16.54 14.30
CA GLY A 833 -13.29 17.64 13.35
C GLY A 833 -14.64 18.02 12.74
N ALA A 834 -14.62 19.03 11.86
CA ALA A 834 -15.80 19.62 11.24
C ALA A 834 -16.81 18.60 10.67
N THR A 835 -16.32 17.55 10.00
CA THR A 835 -17.13 16.49 9.39
C THR A 835 -17.69 15.48 10.39
N GLU A 836 -17.15 15.45 11.62
CA GLU A 836 -17.49 14.50 12.69
C GLU A 836 -18.44 15.11 13.73
N LEU A 837 -18.76 16.41 13.63
CA LEU A 837 -19.69 17.11 14.53
C LEU A 837 -21.17 16.73 14.31
N GLY A 838 -21.44 15.88 13.31
CA GLY A 838 -22.74 15.27 13.08
C GLY A 838 -23.89 16.29 12.99
N PRO A 839 -25.06 16.01 13.61
CA PRO A 839 -26.26 16.80 13.39
C PRO A 839 -26.18 18.23 13.95
N VAL A 840 -25.27 18.52 14.89
CA VAL A 840 -25.09 19.90 15.38
C VAL A 840 -24.53 20.79 14.28
N GLY A 841 -23.61 20.26 13.48
CA GLY A 841 -23.01 20.91 12.33
C GLY A 841 -21.74 21.70 12.65
N ASN A 842 -20.90 21.88 11.63
CA ASN A 842 -19.70 22.69 11.68
C ASN A 842 -20.03 24.18 11.82
N ASP A 843 -19.29 24.90 12.67
CA ASP A 843 -19.46 26.34 12.90
C ASP A 843 -20.89 26.67 13.37
N LYS A 844 -21.39 25.85 14.31
CA LYS A 844 -22.75 25.95 14.86
C LYS A 844 -22.83 25.73 16.38
N ILE A 845 -21.73 25.49 17.09
CA ILE A 845 -21.79 25.12 18.52
C ILE A 845 -21.79 26.37 19.39
N SER A 846 -22.74 26.43 20.34
CA SER A 846 -22.92 27.60 21.22
C SER A 846 -22.94 27.27 22.72
N SER A 847 -23.22 26.03 23.12
CA SER A 847 -23.13 25.60 24.53
C SER A 847 -22.77 24.12 24.67
N LEU A 848 -22.23 23.71 25.82
CA LEU A 848 -21.79 22.33 26.06
C LEU A 848 -21.90 21.91 27.52
N LYS A 849 -22.03 20.59 27.73
CA LYS A 849 -21.99 19.93 29.05
C LYS A 849 -20.88 18.90 29.05
N VAL A 850 -19.97 18.99 30.02
CA VAL A 850 -18.88 18.02 30.21
C VAL A 850 -19.21 17.16 31.42
N ALA A 851 -19.14 15.83 31.26
CA ALA A 851 -19.43 14.88 32.32
C ALA A 851 -18.45 15.01 33.51
N ALA A 852 -18.84 14.47 34.67
CA ALA A 852 -17.96 14.37 35.83
C ALA A 852 -16.66 13.64 35.46
N ASP A 853 -15.55 14.11 36.01
CA ASP A 853 -14.19 13.60 35.76
C ASP A 853 -13.74 13.65 34.29
N HIS A 854 -14.32 14.55 33.48
CA HIS A 854 -13.91 14.79 32.10
C HIS A 854 -13.59 16.27 31.84
N ARG A 855 -12.86 16.49 30.75
CA ARG A 855 -12.42 17.79 30.28
C ARG A 855 -12.59 17.85 28.76
N ALA A 856 -12.80 19.07 28.25
CA ALA A 856 -12.90 19.30 26.82
C ALA A 856 -12.06 20.49 26.37
N VAL A 857 -11.54 20.40 25.15
CA VAL A 857 -10.95 21.52 24.42
C VAL A 857 -11.74 21.70 23.14
N VAL A 858 -12.17 22.91 22.84
CA VAL A 858 -12.86 23.22 21.57
C VAL A 858 -12.14 24.35 20.87
N CYS A 859 -12.06 24.28 19.54
CA CYS A 859 -11.29 25.23 18.74
C CYS A 859 -12.03 25.59 17.46
N ARG A 860 -11.69 26.78 16.95
CA ARG A 860 -11.89 27.12 15.53
C ARG A 860 -10.79 26.46 14.70
N HIS A 861 -11.15 25.85 13.57
CA HIS A 861 -10.18 25.19 12.67
C HIS A 861 -10.54 25.45 11.20
N ASP A 862 -9.54 25.86 10.41
CA ASP A 862 -9.69 25.96 8.95
C ASP A 862 -9.69 24.56 8.33
N HIS A 863 -10.88 24.06 8.01
CA HIS A 863 -11.10 22.73 7.46
C HIS A 863 -10.49 22.50 6.05
N THR A 864 -9.98 23.55 5.39
CA THR A 864 -9.38 23.44 4.05
C THR A 864 -7.90 23.06 4.05
N LYS A 865 -7.25 23.05 5.21
CA LYS A 865 -5.82 22.72 5.36
C LYS A 865 -5.63 21.73 6.51
N PRO A 866 -5.12 20.52 6.28
CA PRO A 866 -4.63 19.67 7.36
C PRO A 866 -3.33 20.25 7.97
N ASP A 867 -3.10 20.06 9.28
CA ASP A 867 -1.86 20.36 10.03
C ASP A 867 -1.49 21.85 10.26
N VAL A 868 -2.51 22.70 10.36
CA VAL A 868 -2.43 24.16 10.58
C VAL A 868 -2.69 24.56 12.03
N ASN A 869 -2.38 25.84 12.32
CA ASN A 869 -2.76 26.50 13.56
C ASN A 869 -4.28 26.44 13.77
N VAL A 870 -4.68 26.04 14.97
CA VAL A 870 -6.06 25.92 15.45
C VAL A 870 -6.26 27.00 16.50
N SER A 871 -6.84 28.13 16.11
CA SER A 871 -7.06 29.27 17.02
C SER A 871 -8.31 30.06 16.60
N PRO A 872 -9.08 30.61 17.56
CA PRO A 872 -8.93 30.46 19.01
C PRO A 872 -9.31 29.05 19.52
N CYS A 873 -8.79 28.68 20.69
CA CYS A 873 -9.11 27.43 21.40
C CYS A 873 -9.47 27.74 22.87
N ARG A 874 -10.36 26.93 23.46
CA ARG A 874 -10.75 27.08 24.86
C ARG A 874 -10.89 25.76 25.59
N TYR A 875 -10.42 25.75 26.84
CA TYR A 875 -10.52 24.63 27.75
C TYR A 875 -11.76 24.72 28.65
N PHE A 876 -12.46 23.59 28.80
CA PHE A 876 -13.67 23.42 29.60
C PHE A 876 -13.52 22.25 30.59
N ALA A 877 -13.61 22.54 31.88
CA ALA A 877 -13.67 21.51 32.93
C ALA A 877 -15.07 20.86 32.99
N ALA A 878 -15.21 19.80 33.80
CA ALA A 878 -16.49 19.16 34.10
C ALA A 878 -17.57 20.18 34.52
N GLY A 879 -18.79 20.02 34.00
CA GLY A 879 -19.95 20.84 34.34
C GLY A 879 -20.71 21.40 33.13
N ASP A 880 -21.68 22.27 33.45
CA ASP A 880 -22.62 22.87 32.52
C ASP A 880 -22.12 24.25 32.04
N HIS A 881 -21.83 24.38 30.75
CA HIS A 881 -21.33 25.61 30.13
C HIS A 881 -22.35 26.16 29.12
N LYS A 882 -23.19 27.08 29.59
CA LYS A 882 -24.31 27.68 28.84
C LYS A 882 -23.89 28.51 27.63
N TYR A 883 -22.61 28.84 27.51
CA TYR A 883 -22.07 29.66 26.43
C TYR A 883 -20.59 29.32 26.18
N THR A 884 -20.23 29.11 24.92
CA THR A 884 -18.86 28.78 24.51
C THR A 884 -17.93 30.00 24.43
N GLY A 885 -18.46 31.21 24.27
CA GLY A 885 -17.67 32.45 24.08
C GLY A 885 -18.02 33.23 22.83
N ALA A 886 -17.78 34.54 22.81
CA ALA A 886 -18.05 35.36 21.62
C ALA A 886 -17.16 35.02 20.42
N ASP A 887 -15.95 34.56 20.67
CA ASP A 887 -14.91 34.17 19.72
C ASP A 887 -15.10 32.75 19.13
N LEU A 888 -15.85 31.90 19.82
CA LEU A 888 -16.08 30.49 19.45
C LEU A 888 -17.56 30.16 19.14
N ASN A 889 -18.50 31.03 19.50
CA ASN A 889 -19.92 30.81 19.23
C ASN A 889 -20.17 30.72 17.74
N ASP A 890 -20.76 29.62 17.29
CA ASP A 890 -21.00 29.33 15.87
C ASP A 890 -19.73 29.32 15.02
N ASP A 891 -18.58 28.99 15.62
CA ASP A 891 -17.28 28.98 14.93
C ASP A 891 -16.36 27.86 15.45
N ILE A 892 -16.96 26.84 16.08
CA ILE A 892 -16.26 25.63 16.52
C ILE A 892 -16.31 24.61 15.40
N SER A 893 -15.12 24.17 15.02
CA SER A 893 -14.88 23.18 13.97
C SER A 893 -14.04 22.00 14.47
N LEU A 894 -13.57 22.06 15.71
CA LEU A 894 -12.80 21.01 16.37
C LEU A 894 -13.24 20.86 17.83
N VAL A 895 -13.47 19.62 18.23
CA VAL A 895 -13.85 19.25 19.59
C VAL A 895 -12.96 18.11 20.06
N ALA A 896 -12.36 18.26 21.23
CA ALA A 896 -11.54 17.26 21.90
C ALA A 896 -12.13 16.98 23.29
N VAL A 897 -12.31 15.71 23.64
CA VAL A 897 -12.82 15.27 24.95
C VAL A 897 -11.90 14.21 25.53
N ALA A 898 -11.53 14.34 26.80
CA ALA A 898 -10.77 13.33 27.54
C ALA A 898 -11.19 13.30 29.03
N LYS A 899 -10.61 12.36 29.78
CA LYS A 899 -10.79 12.21 31.22
C LYS A 899 -9.83 13.14 31.99
#